data_AF-A0A1V6DDL5-F1
#
_entry.id   AF-A0A1V6DDL5-F1
#
_cell.length_a   1.000
_cell.length_b   1.000
_cell.length_c   1.000
_cell.angle_alpha   90.00
_cell.angle_beta   90.00
_cell.angle_gamma   90.00
#
_symmetry.space_group_name_H-M   'P 1'
#
loop_
_entity.id
_entity.type
_entity.pdbx_description
1 polymer ?
#
loop_
_entity_poly.entity_id
_entity_poly.type
_entity_poly.pdbx_seq_one_letter_code
_entity_poly.pdbx_strand_id
1 'polypeptide(L)'
;MKGIESRLTGGYWGRWQAVNRESAIFHQWAQLEATGCIDNFRILAKGKPVSRQGLYFADSDAYKWLEAACRILAQAPAPRLTELVEEFVELIRGAQAEDGYLYTFNQIHFPRTRWVNLQIEHELYCHGHLIEACIAGYRTTGDEALLDIARRLADRITEDFYGKGPRLTPGHEEIEIALLRLFEVTGNEGYFNMARQFVEQRGRDRFFAFEIVRQFISNNRRVEQAQKQVNEDQAAPAEPLPAGNTAKSPPLNQLRFYFSALTGKLLQQNKPLASQAVPVGHAVRFAYLQTAGAMLDRLSGTAGYRGTLAKSWQHMVRRRMYLTGGVGSLPGIEGFGRDYELDPAVAYAESCAALGSMYWNREMLKLTHEAQYSDLFEWQLYNAALVGMGWEGTAYLYNNPLASTGDIERRAWYKVPCCPSNLSRTWAALQDDVLDFDDEAVYIQQYFSSQHRLSMPDGELEMDLESGLPWSGEVKIRIGAAPGKPITLRMRQPSWVSAVRVVLNGVDIRLVKRAPAATLMPQEATWLEITRTWKVGDQVMLDFELPIRILHAHRKVRSVSGKVAIARGPLVYCLESIDNSGVDLFAARLNSASLEAQVSELFDGAVTITGREISGAELTFIPYHLWGNRGPSQMSVFVRV
;
A
#
# COMPACT_ATOMS: atom_id res chain seq x y z
N MET A 1 -17.55 -16.53 1.78
CA MET A 1 -17.43 -15.06 1.61
C MET A 1 -18.36 -14.40 2.61
N LYS A 2 -17.90 -13.43 3.40
CA LYS A 2 -18.82 -12.59 4.19
C LYS A 2 -19.71 -11.86 3.18
N GLY A 3 -21.02 -11.91 3.36
CA GLY A 3 -21.99 -11.33 2.42
C GLY A 3 -22.03 -9.81 2.51
N ILE A 4 -20.95 -9.15 2.08
CA ILE A 4 -20.83 -7.70 2.01
C ILE A 4 -20.79 -7.31 0.53
N GLU A 5 -21.73 -6.48 0.12
CA GLU A 5 -21.65 -5.76 -1.15
C GLU A 5 -21.38 -4.29 -0.83
N SER A 6 -20.32 -3.73 -1.41
CA SER A 6 -19.86 -2.37 -1.10
C SER A 6 -19.53 -1.62 -2.39
N ARG A 7 -19.91 -0.34 -2.45
CA ARG A 7 -19.44 0.59 -3.49
C ARG A 7 -19.20 1.98 -2.93
N LEU A 8 -18.22 2.70 -3.47
CA LEU A 8 -18.12 4.14 -3.22
C LEU A 8 -19.15 4.87 -4.09
N THR A 9 -19.78 5.90 -3.54
CA THR A 9 -20.83 6.68 -4.22
C THR A 9 -20.35 8.06 -4.66
N GLY A 10 -19.13 8.46 -4.28
CA GLY A 10 -18.55 9.75 -4.62
C GLY A 10 -17.62 10.27 -3.54
N GLY A 11 -17.64 11.59 -3.32
CA GLY A 11 -16.77 12.27 -2.36
C GLY A 11 -15.29 12.18 -2.72
N TYR A 12 -14.43 12.43 -1.73
CA TYR A 12 -13.00 12.52 -1.93
C TYR A 12 -12.38 11.26 -2.57
N TRP A 13 -12.70 10.08 -2.04
CA TRP A 13 -12.16 8.81 -2.57
C TRP A 13 -12.87 8.33 -3.85
N GLY A 14 -14.14 8.69 -4.05
CA GLY A 14 -14.82 8.46 -5.32
C GLY A 14 -14.14 9.18 -6.47
N ARG A 15 -13.66 10.41 -6.25
CA ARG A 15 -12.83 11.15 -7.23
C ARG A 15 -11.54 10.40 -7.58
N TRP A 16 -10.83 9.87 -6.59
CA TRP A 16 -9.61 9.10 -6.83
C TRP A 16 -9.87 7.75 -7.52
N GLN A 17 -11.00 7.08 -7.24
CA GLN A 17 -11.43 5.91 -8.02
C GLN A 17 -11.77 6.28 -9.47
N ALA A 18 -12.42 7.43 -9.70
CA ALA A 18 -12.69 7.92 -11.05
C ALA A 18 -11.40 8.19 -11.83
N VAL A 19 -10.45 8.94 -11.25
CA VAL A 19 -9.12 9.17 -11.85
C VAL A 19 -8.42 7.85 -12.17
N ASN A 20 -8.48 6.87 -11.27
CA ASN A 20 -7.90 5.57 -11.48
C ASN A 20 -8.52 4.83 -12.68
N ARG A 21 -9.86 4.80 -12.74
CA ARG A 21 -10.66 4.14 -13.79
C ARG A 21 -10.54 4.80 -15.16
N GLU A 22 -10.46 6.13 -15.20
CA GLU A 22 -10.59 6.91 -16.44
C GLU A 22 -9.24 7.30 -17.04
N SER A 23 -8.20 7.40 -16.21
CA SER A 23 -6.89 7.92 -16.61
C SER A 23 -5.75 6.95 -16.25
N ALA A 24 -5.55 6.68 -14.96
CA ALA A 24 -4.35 5.98 -14.48
C ALA A 24 -4.21 4.57 -15.08
N ILE A 25 -5.30 3.80 -15.14
CA ILE A 25 -5.26 2.42 -15.64
C ILE A 25 -4.86 2.34 -17.12
N PHE A 26 -5.28 3.31 -17.94
CA PHE A 26 -4.94 3.35 -19.36
C PHE A 26 -3.54 3.90 -19.60
N HIS A 27 -3.11 4.89 -18.82
CA HIS A 27 -1.73 5.36 -18.83
C HIS A 27 -0.76 4.23 -18.48
N GLN A 28 -1.06 3.47 -17.43
CA GLN A 28 -0.27 2.30 -17.03
C GLN A 28 -0.18 1.26 -18.13
N TRP A 29 -1.31 0.91 -18.77
CA TRP A 29 -1.29 -0.01 -19.91
C TRP A 29 -0.39 0.49 -21.04
N ALA A 30 -0.51 1.77 -21.40
CA ALA A 30 0.33 2.37 -22.44
C ALA A 30 1.82 2.32 -22.08
N GLN A 31 2.18 2.51 -20.81
CA GLN A 31 3.56 2.37 -20.34
C GLN A 31 4.03 0.90 -20.37
N LEU A 32 3.19 -0.06 -19.99
CA LEU A 32 3.53 -1.49 -20.06
C LEU A 32 3.76 -1.95 -21.50
N GLU A 33 2.98 -1.43 -22.45
CA GLU A 33 3.20 -1.62 -23.89
C GLU A 33 4.51 -0.96 -24.36
N ALA A 34 4.69 0.33 -24.06
CA ALA A 34 5.86 1.10 -24.51
C ALA A 34 7.19 0.54 -23.98
N THR A 35 7.17 -0.06 -22.80
CA THR A 35 8.37 -0.67 -22.18
C THR A 35 8.62 -2.10 -22.61
N GLY A 36 7.76 -2.69 -23.44
CA GLY A 36 7.86 -4.08 -23.89
C GLY A 36 7.48 -5.11 -22.81
N CYS A 37 6.89 -4.69 -21.68
CA CYS A 37 6.47 -5.60 -20.62
C CYS A 37 5.42 -6.60 -21.13
N ILE A 38 4.39 -6.13 -21.84
CA ILE A 38 3.36 -7.01 -22.42
C ILE A 38 3.93 -7.91 -23.53
N ASP A 39 4.93 -7.41 -24.26
CA ASP A 39 5.59 -8.19 -25.31
C ASP A 39 6.31 -9.43 -24.80
N ASN A 40 6.78 -9.43 -23.54
CA ASN A 40 7.35 -10.62 -22.92
C ASN A 40 6.38 -11.82 -22.94
N PHE A 41 5.07 -11.56 -22.77
CA PHE A 41 4.03 -12.58 -22.88
C PHE A 41 3.72 -12.93 -24.33
N ARG A 42 3.74 -11.96 -25.25
CA ARG A 42 3.53 -12.19 -26.69
C ARG A 42 4.63 -13.05 -27.31
N ILE A 43 5.87 -12.97 -26.81
CA ILE A 43 6.97 -13.85 -27.22
C ILE A 43 6.58 -15.30 -26.93
N LEU A 44 6.16 -15.60 -25.70
CA LEU A 44 5.80 -16.97 -25.29
C LEU A 44 4.51 -17.47 -25.92
N ALA A 45 3.46 -16.65 -25.92
CA ALA A 45 2.12 -17.06 -26.36
C ALA A 45 1.95 -17.09 -27.88
N LYS A 46 2.65 -16.20 -28.60
CA LYS A 46 2.43 -15.95 -30.05
C LYS A 46 3.70 -16.02 -30.88
N GLY A 47 4.87 -16.28 -30.29
CA GLY A 47 6.14 -16.29 -31.01
C GLY A 47 6.52 -14.92 -31.58
N LYS A 48 6.11 -13.81 -30.94
CA LYS A 48 6.42 -12.46 -31.41
C LYS A 48 7.95 -12.30 -31.56
N PRO A 49 8.48 -11.88 -32.72
CA PRO A 49 9.91 -11.82 -32.99
C PRO A 49 10.54 -10.54 -32.41
N VAL A 50 10.50 -10.38 -31.09
CA VAL A 50 11.12 -9.29 -30.33
C VAL A 50 11.86 -9.86 -29.12
N SER A 51 12.83 -9.12 -28.59
CA SER A 51 13.55 -9.54 -27.38
C SER A 51 12.82 -9.16 -26.11
N ARG A 52 12.96 -9.98 -25.07
CA ARG A 52 12.41 -9.72 -23.73
C ARG A 52 12.98 -8.42 -23.14
N GLN A 53 12.10 -7.58 -22.60
CA GLN A 53 12.46 -6.30 -21.96
C GLN A 53 12.26 -6.32 -20.44
N GLY A 54 12.91 -5.36 -19.76
CA GLY A 54 12.75 -5.11 -18.33
C GLY A 54 13.58 -6.01 -17.41
N LEU A 55 13.55 -5.70 -16.11
CA LEU A 55 14.20 -6.53 -15.08
C LEU A 55 13.48 -7.87 -14.94
N TYR A 56 14.13 -8.86 -14.33
CA TYR A 56 13.60 -10.23 -14.21
C TYR A 56 12.17 -10.27 -13.60
N PHE A 57 11.82 -9.36 -12.68
CA PHE A 57 10.48 -9.25 -12.09
C PHE A 57 9.43 -8.44 -12.88
N ALA A 58 9.73 -8.02 -14.12
CA ALA A 58 8.84 -7.16 -14.93
C ALA A 58 7.43 -7.74 -15.11
N ASP A 59 7.27 -9.06 -15.09
CA ASP A 59 5.97 -9.74 -15.20
C ASP A 59 4.98 -9.26 -14.12
N SER A 60 5.48 -8.98 -12.92
CA SER A 60 4.64 -8.53 -11.80
C SER A 60 3.99 -7.15 -12.03
N ASP A 61 4.58 -6.30 -12.88
CA ASP A 61 4.03 -4.99 -13.18
C ASP A 61 2.74 -5.12 -14.00
N ALA A 62 2.72 -6.06 -14.94
CA ALA A 62 1.55 -6.42 -15.73
C ALA A 62 0.49 -7.15 -14.89
N TYR A 63 0.90 -8.04 -13.97
CA TYR A 63 -0.05 -8.74 -13.09
C TYR A 63 -0.76 -7.78 -12.12
N LYS A 64 -0.05 -6.82 -11.53
CA LYS A 64 -0.67 -5.79 -10.68
C LYS A 64 -1.64 -4.91 -11.47
N TRP A 65 -1.31 -4.61 -12.73
CA TRP A 65 -2.23 -3.89 -13.62
C TRP A 65 -3.50 -4.70 -13.88
N LEU A 66 -3.37 -6.00 -14.18
CA LEU A 66 -4.50 -6.90 -14.38
C LEU A 66 -5.38 -6.97 -13.12
N GLU A 67 -4.77 -7.08 -11.93
CA GLU A 67 -5.51 -7.05 -10.67
C GLU A 67 -6.30 -5.74 -10.51
N ALA A 68 -5.66 -4.60 -10.78
CA ALA A 68 -6.31 -3.30 -10.73
C ALA A 68 -7.48 -3.19 -11.73
N ALA A 69 -7.26 -3.63 -12.97
CA ALA A 69 -8.26 -3.60 -14.04
C ALA A 69 -9.48 -4.45 -13.68
N CYS A 70 -9.28 -5.68 -13.20
CA CYS A 70 -10.35 -6.55 -12.74
C CYS A 70 -11.16 -5.89 -11.60
N ARG A 71 -10.49 -5.33 -10.59
CA ARG A 71 -11.16 -4.65 -9.47
C ARG A 71 -11.95 -3.42 -9.93
N ILE A 72 -11.47 -2.69 -10.93
CA ILE A 72 -12.21 -1.57 -11.54
C ILE A 72 -13.47 -2.08 -12.25
N LEU A 73 -13.35 -3.16 -13.04
CA LEU A 73 -14.46 -3.76 -13.78
C LEU A 73 -15.55 -4.33 -12.86
N ALA A 74 -15.18 -4.80 -11.66
CA ALA A 74 -16.14 -5.24 -10.65
C ALA A 74 -17.08 -4.13 -10.19
N GLN A 75 -16.68 -2.86 -10.34
CA GLN A 75 -17.44 -1.70 -9.85
C GLN A 75 -18.27 -1.02 -10.94
N ALA A 76 -17.75 -0.99 -12.17
CA ALA A 76 -18.45 -0.37 -13.27
C ALA A 76 -18.04 -1.00 -14.60
N PRO A 77 -18.99 -1.23 -15.54
CA PRO A 77 -18.67 -1.64 -16.90
C PRO A 77 -17.75 -0.63 -17.61
N ALA A 78 -16.71 -1.13 -18.28
CA ALA A 78 -15.80 -0.32 -19.09
C ALA A 78 -15.32 -1.11 -20.32
N PRO A 79 -16.02 -1.04 -21.47
CA PRO A 79 -15.79 -1.92 -22.61
C PRO A 79 -14.33 -1.96 -23.10
N ARG A 80 -13.69 -0.79 -23.22
CA ARG A 80 -12.27 -0.70 -23.60
C ARG A 80 -11.36 -1.44 -22.61
N LEU A 81 -11.64 -1.33 -21.31
CA LEU A 81 -10.84 -2.01 -20.29
C LEU A 81 -11.09 -3.53 -20.30
N THR A 82 -12.34 -3.95 -20.54
CA THR A 82 -12.69 -5.35 -20.73
C THR A 82 -11.91 -5.98 -21.88
N GLU A 83 -11.85 -5.34 -23.04
CA GLU A 83 -11.07 -5.83 -24.19
C GLU A 83 -9.59 -6.01 -23.87
N LEU A 84 -8.97 -5.04 -23.17
CA LEU A 84 -7.56 -5.14 -22.76
C LEU A 84 -7.33 -6.27 -21.75
N VAL A 85 -8.24 -6.45 -20.79
CA VAL A 85 -8.18 -7.54 -19.81
C VAL A 85 -8.28 -8.88 -20.52
N GLU A 86 -9.28 -9.05 -21.40
CA GLU A 86 -9.47 -10.30 -22.15
C GLU A 86 -8.27 -10.62 -23.05
N GLU A 87 -7.72 -9.63 -23.78
CA GLU A 87 -6.51 -9.82 -24.58
C GLU A 87 -5.34 -10.30 -23.70
N PHE A 88 -5.13 -9.64 -22.56
CA PHE A 88 -4.01 -9.96 -21.70
C PHE A 88 -4.14 -11.32 -21.01
N VAL A 89 -5.37 -11.69 -20.59
CA VAL A 89 -5.65 -13.00 -20.01
C VAL A 89 -5.36 -14.12 -21.03
N GLU A 90 -5.72 -13.94 -22.30
CA GLU A 90 -5.39 -14.92 -23.35
C GLU A 90 -3.88 -15.01 -23.61
N LEU A 91 -3.14 -13.90 -23.49
CA LEU A 91 -1.67 -13.92 -23.53
C LEU A 91 -1.07 -14.69 -22.35
N ILE A 92 -1.58 -14.49 -21.14
CA ILE A 92 -1.15 -15.24 -19.95
C ILE A 92 -1.42 -16.73 -20.15
N ARG A 93 -2.62 -17.10 -20.60
CA ARG A 93 -3.01 -18.49 -20.87
C ARG A 93 -2.07 -19.14 -21.89
N GLY A 94 -1.76 -18.45 -22.99
CA GLY A 94 -0.85 -18.94 -24.02
C GLY A 94 0.62 -18.98 -23.58
N ALA A 95 1.03 -18.14 -22.64
CA ALA A 95 2.40 -18.10 -22.12
C ALA A 95 2.66 -19.12 -21.00
N GLN A 96 1.62 -19.53 -20.24
CA GLN A 96 1.74 -20.51 -19.17
C GLN A 96 2.15 -21.88 -19.72
N ALA A 97 3.23 -22.44 -19.18
CA ALA A 97 3.71 -23.76 -19.58
C ALA A 97 2.69 -24.86 -19.26
N GLU A 98 2.82 -26.02 -19.91
CA GLU A 98 1.96 -27.18 -19.72
C GLU A 98 1.89 -27.62 -18.24
N ASP A 99 3.02 -27.51 -17.53
CA ASP A 99 3.15 -27.91 -16.14
C ASP A 99 2.66 -26.86 -15.13
N GLY A 100 2.14 -25.72 -15.62
CA GLY A 100 1.59 -24.62 -14.82
C GLY A 100 2.56 -23.46 -14.56
N TYR A 101 3.85 -23.60 -14.87
CA TYR A 101 4.87 -22.56 -14.65
C TYR A 101 4.67 -21.35 -15.58
N LEU A 102 4.81 -20.13 -15.05
CA LEU A 102 4.80 -18.90 -15.87
C LEU A 102 5.76 -17.84 -15.31
N TYR A 103 6.92 -17.72 -15.96
CA TYR A 103 7.90 -16.68 -15.68
C TYR A 103 8.75 -16.37 -16.92
N THR A 104 8.52 -15.20 -17.51
CA THR A 104 9.03 -14.87 -18.86
C THR A 104 10.55 -14.85 -18.91
N PHE A 105 11.22 -14.39 -17.84
CA PHE A 105 12.67 -14.30 -17.78
C PHE A 105 13.35 -15.66 -17.96
N ASN A 106 12.87 -16.68 -17.26
CA ASN A 106 13.43 -18.02 -17.38
C ASN A 106 12.96 -18.73 -18.65
N GLN A 107 11.66 -18.66 -18.99
CA GLN A 107 11.15 -19.33 -20.17
C GLN A 107 11.81 -18.85 -21.46
N ILE A 108 12.20 -17.56 -21.53
CA ILE A 108 12.84 -16.96 -22.71
C ILE A 108 14.37 -17.15 -22.66
N HIS A 109 15.04 -16.70 -21.61
CA HIS A 109 16.51 -16.67 -21.60
C HIS A 109 17.17 -17.98 -21.12
N PHE A 110 16.46 -18.77 -20.32
CA PHE A 110 16.99 -19.96 -19.64
C PHE A 110 15.99 -21.13 -19.70
N PRO A 111 15.58 -21.58 -20.90
CA PRO A 111 14.54 -22.58 -21.04
C PRO A 111 14.88 -23.84 -20.23
N ARG A 112 13.86 -24.45 -19.63
CA ARG A 112 13.97 -25.64 -18.73
C ARG A 112 14.72 -25.39 -17.42
N THR A 113 14.99 -24.13 -17.08
CA THR A 113 15.59 -23.74 -15.80
C THR A 113 14.57 -23.01 -14.93
N ARG A 114 14.47 -23.38 -13.66
CA ARG A 114 13.63 -22.71 -12.65
C ARG A 114 14.26 -22.76 -11.27
N TRP A 115 13.89 -21.84 -10.38
CA TRP A 115 14.24 -21.84 -8.95
C TRP A 115 15.74 -21.69 -8.63
N VAL A 116 16.50 -21.00 -9.50
CA VAL A 116 17.97 -20.91 -9.34
C VAL A 116 18.36 -19.92 -8.26
N ASN A 117 17.79 -18.71 -8.31
CA ASN A 117 18.16 -17.59 -7.46
C ASN A 117 16.92 -17.05 -6.72
N LEU A 118 16.23 -17.92 -5.96
CA LEU A 118 14.99 -17.60 -5.25
C LEU A 118 15.09 -16.38 -4.32
N GLN A 119 16.29 -16.07 -3.82
CA GLN A 119 16.50 -14.90 -2.95
C GLN A 119 16.58 -13.57 -3.72
N ILE A 120 16.75 -13.60 -5.05
CA ILE A 120 17.09 -12.44 -5.87
C ILE A 120 16.18 -12.28 -7.09
N GLU A 121 15.88 -13.36 -7.82
CA GLU A 121 15.21 -13.33 -9.12
C GLU A 121 13.68 -13.25 -9.04
N HIS A 122 13.05 -13.16 -7.86
CA HIS A 122 11.61 -12.85 -7.71
C HIS A 122 10.62 -13.77 -8.46
N GLU A 123 11.00 -15.02 -8.77
CA GLU A 123 10.11 -15.99 -9.45
C GLU A 123 8.79 -16.18 -8.66
N LEU A 124 8.88 -16.54 -7.38
CA LEU A 124 7.72 -16.73 -6.51
C LEU A 124 6.95 -15.41 -6.25
N TYR A 125 7.63 -14.27 -6.29
CA TYR A 125 6.98 -12.96 -6.15
C TYR A 125 6.09 -12.64 -7.35
N CYS A 126 6.56 -12.89 -8.57
CA CYS A 126 5.76 -12.73 -9.78
C CYS A 126 4.58 -13.70 -9.78
N HIS A 127 4.81 -14.95 -9.35
CA HIS A 127 3.72 -15.93 -9.22
C HIS A 127 2.65 -15.53 -8.21
N GLY A 128 3.05 -14.97 -7.07
CA GLY A 128 2.09 -14.48 -6.08
C GLY A 128 1.21 -13.36 -6.64
N HIS A 129 1.81 -12.39 -7.34
CA HIS A 129 1.04 -11.34 -8.00
C HIS A 129 0.12 -11.84 -9.12
N LEU A 130 0.52 -12.88 -9.88
CA LEU A 130 -0.38 -13.49 -10.85
C LEU A 130 -1.57 -14.18 -10.18
N ILE A 131 -1.34 -14.91 -9.07
CA ILE A 131 -2.41 -15.53 -8.29
C ILE A 131 -3.38 -14.46 -7.77
N GLU A 132 -2.88 -13.34 -7.24
CA GLU A 132 -3.72 -12.21 -6.79
C GLU A 132 -4.60 -11.66 -7.92
N ALA A 133 -4.01 -11.45 -9.11
CA ALA A 133 -4.71 -10.95 -10.29
C ALA A 133 -5.81 -11.91 -10.77
N CYS A 134 -5.51 -13.20 -10.80
CA CYS A 134 -6.47 -14.25 -11.17
C CYS A 134 -7.63 -14.34 -10.17
N ILE A 135 -7.35 -14.23 -8.86
CA ILE A 135 -8.39 -14.19 -7.82
C ILE A 135 -9.29 -12.96 -8.00
N ALA A 136 -8.71 -11.79 -8.29
CA ALA A 136 -9.48 -10.58 -8.54
C ALA A 136 -10.38 -10.73 -9.78
N GLY A 137 -9.85 -11.28 -10.87
CA GLY A 137 -10.61 -11.54 -12.09
C GLY A 137 -11.73 -12.56 -11.89
N TYR A 138 -11.47 -13.66 -11.18
CA TYR A 138 -12.49 -14.65 -10.82
C TYR A 138 -13.61 -14.03 -9.98
N ARG A 139 -13.28 -13.23 -8.95
CA ARG A 139 -14.30 -12.54 -8.12
C ARG A 139 -15.13 -11.53 -8.92
N THR A 140 -14.57 -10.99 -10.00
CA THR A 140 -15.24 -10.01 -10.86
C THR A 140 -16.19 -10.67 -11.85
N THR A 141 -15.78 -11.78 -12.47
CA THR A 141 -16.46 -12.37 -13.63
C THR A 141 -17.16 -13.69 -13.33
N GLY A 142 -16.75 -14.38 -12.25
CA GLY A 142 -17.11 -15.78 -12.01
C GLY A 142 -16.40 -16.77 -12.95
N ASP A 143 -15.46 -16.32 -13.79
CA ASP A 143 -14.78 -17.18 -14.75
C ASP A 143 -13.75 -18.09 -14.07
N GLU A 144 -14.08 -19.38 -13.99
CA GLU A 144 -13.21 -20.43 -13.46
C GLU A 144 -11.91 -20.59 -14.28
N ALA A 145 -11.87 -20.16 -15.54
CA ALA A 145 -10.65 -20.26 -16.35
C ALA A 145 -9.50 -19.41 -15.79
N LEU A 146 -9.81 -18.24 -15.21
CA LEU A 146 -8.82 -17.41 -14.51
C LEU A 146 -8.33 -18.09 -13.24
N LEU A 147 -9.24 -18.72 -12.50
CA LEU A 147 -8.88 -19.44 -11.29
C LEU A 147 -8.05 -20.69 -11.60
N ASP A 148 -8.26 -21.34 -12.74
CA ASP A 148 -7.46 -22.47 -13.22
C ASP A 148 -5.99 -22.09 -13.48
N ILE A 149 -5.74 -20.91 -14.09
CA ILE A 149 -4.37 -20.39 -14.26
C ILE A 149 -3.65 -20.32 -12.91
N ALA A 150 -4.31 -19.76 -11.89
CA ALA A 150 -3.76 -19.66 -10.54
C ALA A 150 -3.56 -21.03 -9.87
N ARG A 151 -4.53 -21.94 -10.00
CA ARG A 151 -4.45 -23.31 -9.46
C ARG A 151 -3.27 -24.07 -10.04
N ARG A 152 -3.14 -24.11 -11.37
CA ARG A 152 -2.01 -24.78 -12.06
C ARG A 152 -0.66 -24.25 -11.61
N LEU A 153 -0.56 -22.93 -11.40
CA LEU A 153 0.66 -22.31 -10.89
C LEU A 153 0.93 -22.67 -9.41
N ALA A 154 -0.10 -22.63 -8.57
CA ALA A 154 0.02 -22.98 -7.15
C ALA A 154 0.30 -24.48 -6.94
N ASP A 155 -0.25 -25.35 -7.78
CA ASP A 155 0.01 -26.79 -7.80
C ASP A 155 1.48 -27.05 -8.16
N ARG A 156 1.99 -26.39 -9.22
CA ARG A 156 3.41 -26.43 -9.59
C ARG A 156 4.33 -26.02 -8.43
N ILE A 157 3.99 -24.94 -7.73
CA ILE A 157 4.76 -24.48 -6.56
C ILE A 157 4.70 -25.51 -5.43
N THR A 158 3.50 -26.04 -5.13
CA THR A 158 3.32 -27.06 -4.09
C THR A 158 4.15 -28.32 -4.39
N GLU A 159 4.11 -28.80 -5.64
CA GLU A 159 4.90 -29.97 -6.09
C GLU A 159 6.41 -29.77 -5.91
N ASP A 160 6.92 -28.59 -6.24
CA ASP A 160 8.36 -28.32 -6.21
C ASP A 160 8.88 -28.03 -4.78
N PHE A 161 8.06 -27.39 -3.94
CA PHE A 161 8.51 -26.80 -2.68
C PHE A 161 7.95 -27.44 -1.41
N TYR A 162 6.83 -28.17 -1.46
CA TYR A 162 6.27 -28.75 -0.24
C TYR A 162 7.19 -29.83 0.34
N GLY A 163 7.36 -29.81 1.67
CA GLY A 163 8.31 -30.67 2.38
C GLY A 163 9.79 -30.32 2.19
N LYS A 164 10.11 -29.23 1.49
CA LYS A 164 11.50 -28.77 1.32
C LYS A 164 11.97 -27.88 2.47
N GLY A 165 13.29 -27.80 2.62
CA GLY A 165 13.95 -27.06 3.69
C GLY A 165 14.02 -25.54 3.48
N PRO A 166 14.54 -24.79 4.47
CA PRO A 166 14.46 -23.33 4.53
C PRO A 166 15.24 -22.57 3.44
N ARG A 167 16.17 -23.25 2.75
CA ARG A 167 16.94 -22.66 1.64
C ARG A 167 16.07 -22.26 0.43
N LEU A 168 14.88 -22.84 0.31
CA LEU A 168 13.99 -22.66 -0.83
C LEU A 168 12.83 -21.68 -0.55
N THR A 169 12.96 -20.83 0.47
CA THR A 169 12.04 -19.73 0.73
C THR A 169 12.32 -18.54 -0.21
N PRO A 170 11.33 -17.73 -0.61
CA PRO A 170 11.57 -16.60 -1.50
C PRO A 170 12.32 -15.46 -0.82
N GLY A 171 13.13 -14.71 -1.57
CA GLY A 171 13.80 -13.50 -1.06
C GLY A 171 12.91 -12.27 -1.01
N HIS A 172 11.79 -12.27 -1.72
CA HIS A 172 10.75 -11.25 -1.60
C HIS A 172 9.43 -11.95 -1.33
N GLU A 173 8.83 -11.65 -0.18
CA GLU A 173 7.52 -12.11 0.24
C GLU A 173 6.46 -11.61 -0.72
N GLU A 174 5.41 -12.40 -0.92
CA GLU A 174 4.17 -12.08 -1.67
C GLU A 174 3.39 -13.39 -1.86
N ILE A 175 4.11 -14.46 -2.23
CA ILE A 175 3.51 -15.78 -2.51
C ILE A 175 2.76 -16.33 -1.30
N GLU A 176 3.22 -16.03 -0.08
CA GLU A 176 2.57 -16.45 1.15
C GLU A 176 1.17 -15.83 1.28
N ILE A 177 1.03 -14.55 0.96
CA ILE A 177 -0.27 -13.84 0.95
C ILE A 177 -1.17 -14.43 -0.13
N ALA A 178 -0.64 -14.59 -1.34
CA ALA A 178 -1.39 -15.05 -2.49
C ALA A 178 -1.93 -16.48 -2.31
N LEU A 179 -1.12 -17.39 -1.77
CA LEU A 179 -1.54 -18.77 -1.49
C LEU A 179 -2.60 -18.84 -0.38
N LEU A 180 -2.50 -18.00 0.66
CA LEU A 180 -3.54 -17.93 1.70
C LEU A 180 -4.86 -17.37 1.15
N ARG A 181 -4.83 -16.36 0.27
CA ARG A 181 -6.03 -15.87 -0.43
C ARG A 181 -6.60 -16.91 -1.39
N LEU A 182 -5.75 -17.66 -2.08
CA LEU A 182 -6.19 -18.75 -2.96
C LEU A 182 -6.85 -19.86 -2.14
N PHE A 183 -6.33 -20.18 -0.96
CA PHE A 183 -6.98 -21.09 0.00
C PHE A 183 -8.37 -20.57 0.42
N GLU A 184 -8.51 -19.29 0.77
CA GLU A 184 -9.83 -18.72 1.14
C GLU A 184 -10.87 -18.83 0.01
N VAL A 185 -10.44 -18.84 -1.24
CA VAL A 185 -11.32 -18.96 -2.42
C VAL A 185 -11.61 -20.42 -2.77
N THR A 186 -10.62 -21.31 -2.62
CA THR A 186 -10.70 -22.69 -3.13
C THR A 186 -10.97 -23.75 -2.07
N GLY A 187 -10.70 -23.45 -0.79
CA GLY A 187 -10.68 -24.43 0.30
C GLY A 187 -9.55 -25.46 0.20
N ASN A 188 -8.58 -25.29 -0.71
CA ASN A 188 -7.52 -26.27 -0.90
C ASN A 188 -6.41 -26.14 0.17
N GLU A 189 -6.42 -27.08 1.12
CA GLU A 189 -5.46 -27.19 2.22
C GLU A 189 -3.99 -27.28 1.77
N GLY A 190 -3.70 -27.74 0.55
CA GLY A 190 -2.34 -27.77 0.00
C GLY A 190 -1.74 -26.37 -0.09
N TYR A 191 -2.52 -25.38 -0.55
CA TYR A 191 -2.07 -23.99 -0.67
C TYR A 191 -1.85 -23.34 0.70
N PHE A 192 -2.75 -23.60 1.66
CA PHE A 192 -2.59 -23.17 3.04
C PHE A 192 -1.30 -23.73 3.65
N ASN A 193 -1.06 -25.04 3.50
CA ASN A 193 0.12 -25.71 4.05
C ASN A 193 1.42 -25.22 3.41
N MET A 194 1.41 -24.97 2.10
CA MET A 194 2.56 -24.41 1.39
C MET A 194 2.87 -22.98 1.88
N ALA A 195 1.86 -22.11 2.00
CA ALA A 195 2.03 -20.76 2.55
C ALA A 195 2.59 -20.79 3.97
N ARG A 196 2.02 -21.65 4.84
CA ARG A 196 2.49 -21.86 6.21
C ARG A 196 3.95 -22.27 6.25
N GLN A 197 4.36 -23.24 5.42
CA GLN A 197 5.75 -23.68 5.35
C GLN A 197 6.69 -22.53 4.95
N PHE A 198 6.35 -21.71 3.94
CA PHE A 198 7.20 -20.57 3.56
C PHE A 198 7.39 -19.59 4.71
N VAL A 199 6.32 -19.25 5.44
CA VAL A 199 6.40 -18.37 6.62
C VAL A 199 7.23 -19.00 7.74
N GLU A 200 7.00 -20.26 8.06
CA GLU A 200 7.64 -20.94 9.21
C GLU A 200 9.10 -21.29 8.98
N GLN A 201 9.49 -21.60 7.73
CA GLN A 201 10.87 -21.93 7.37
C GLN A 201 11.77 -20.70 7.22
N ARG A 202 11.20 -19.52 7.03
CA ARG A 202 11.96 -18.27 6.91
C ARG A 202 12.85 -18.05 8.13
N GLY A 203 14.09 -17.65 7.88
CA GLY A 203 15.08 -17.38 8.92
C GLY A 203 15.63 -18.60 9.66
N ARG A 204 15.51 -19.80 9.07
CA ARG A 204 16.08 -21.05 9.61
C ARG A 204 17.28 -21.59 8.84
N ASP A 205 17.71 -20.96 7.74
CA ASP A 205 18.90 -21.39 7.01
C ASP A 205 20.19 -20.93 7.71
N ARG A 206 20.94 -21.91 8.25
CA ARG A 206 22.22 -21.67 8.94
C ARG A 206 23.34 -21.23 8.00
N PHE A 207 23.19 -21.46 6.70
CA PHE A 207 24.21 -21.14 5.68
C PHE A 207 23.78 -19.98 4.77
N PHE A 208 22.80 -19.20 5.21
CA PHE A 208 22.18 -18.14 4.41
C PHE A 208 23.20 -17.17 3.80
N ALA A 209 24.20 -16.74 4.59
CA ALA A 209 25.23 -15.81 4.12
C ALA A 209 26.05 -16.35 2.95
N PHE A 210 26.31 -17.66 2.91
CA PHE A 210 27.00 -18.30 1.79
C PHE A 210 26.08 -18.42 0.57
N GLU A 211 24.82 -18.82 0.80
CA GLU A 211 23.84 -18.95 -0.29
C GLU A 211 23.54 -17.62 -0.96
N ILE A 212 23.38 -16.52 -0.21
CA ILE A 212 23.11 -15.22 -0.80
C ILE A 212 24.29 -14.71 -1.64
N VAL A 213 25.54 -14.93 -1.21
CA VAL A 213 26.74 -14.60 -2.01
C VAL A 213 26.77 -15.43 -3.29
N ARG A 214 26.51 -16.74 -3.20
CA ARG A 214 26.44 -17.63 -4.37
C ARG A 214 25.37 -17.17 -5.36
N GLN A 215 24.18 -16.80 -4.87
CA GLN A 215 23.09 -16.31 -5.70
C GLN A 215 23.39 -14.95 -6.31
N PHE A 216 24.05 -14.02 -5.61
CA PHE A 216 24.47 -12.74 -6.22
C PHE A 216 25.41 -12.95 -7.42
N ILE A 217 26.39 -13.84 -7.27
CA ILE A 217 27.33 -14.18 -8.37
C ILE A 217 26.57 -14.83 -9.53
N SER A 218 25.67 -15.77 -9.24
CA SER A 218 24.86 -16.44 -10.25
C SER A 218 23.94 -15.47 -11.00
N ASN A 219 23.23 -14.62 -10.27
CA ASN A 219 22.31 -13.62 -10.81
C ASN A 219 23.04 -12.64 -11.74
N ASN A 220 24.21 -12.11 -11.33
CA ASN A 220 24.98 -11.20 -12.17
C ASN A 220 25.35 -11.84 -13.52
N ARG A 221 25.83 -13.10 -13.51
CA ARG A 221 26.13 -13.84 -14.74
C ARG A 221 24.90 -14.04 -15.62
N ARG A 222 23.76 -14.35 -15.02
CA ARG A 222 22.49 -14.57 -15.74
C ARG A 222 21.95 -13.28 -16.33
N VAL A 223 21.98 -12.17 -15.60
CA VAL A 223 21.61 -10.85 -16.13
C VAL A 223 22.53 -10.43 -17.28
N GLU A 224 23.85 -10.64 -17.15
CA GLU A 224 24.80 -10.39 -18.25
C GLU A 224 24.52 -11.26 -19.48
N GLN A 225 24.19 -12.54 -19.28
CA GLN A 225 23.84 -13.46 -20.37
C GLN A 225 22.54 -13.04 -21.06
N ALA A 226 21.50 -12.68 -20.30
CA ALA A 226 20.24 -12.19 -20.85
C ALA A 226 20.44 -10.89 -21.64
N GLN A 227 21.26 -9.96 -21.13
CA GLN A 227 21.57 -8.72 -21.83
C GLN A 227 22.33 -8.97 -23.14
N LYS A 228 23.24 -9.95 -23.17
CA LYS A 228 23.94 -10.34 -24.40
C LYS A 228 22.96 -10.86 -25.46
N GLN A 229 22.02 -11.72 -25.08
CA GLN A 229 20.98 -12.21 -26.00
C GLN A 229 20.16 -11.05 -26.59
N VAL A 230 19.71 -10.11 -25.76
CA VAL A 230 18.98 -8.91 -26.21
C VAL A 230 19.80 -8.07 -27.20
N ASN A 231 21.11 -7.92 -26.97
CA ASN A 231 21.98 -7.15 -27.86
C ASN A 231 22.25 -7.88 -29.19
N GLU A 232 22.32 -9.21 -29.18
CA GLU A 232 22.53 -10.05 -30.37
C GLU A 232 21.29 -10.05 -31.29
N ASP A 233 20.09 -9.97 -30.72
CA ASP A 233 18.83 -9.90 -31.46
C ASP A 233 18.63 -8.58 -32.24
N GLN A 234 19.58 -7.63 -32.17
CA GLN A 234 19.49 -6.29 -32.77
C GLN A 234 18.20 -5.54 -32.42
N ALA A 235 17.60 -5.83 -31.26
CA ALA A 235 16.41 -5.14 -30.81
C ALA A 235 16.70 -3.64 -30.67
N ALA A 236 15.79 -2.79 -31.16
CA ALA A 236 15.88 -1.36 -30.93
C ALA A 236 15.94 -1.12 -29.41
N PRO A 237 16.92 -0.36 -28.89
CA PRO A 237 16.99 -0.09 -27.46
C PRO A 237 15.73 0.67 -27.04
N ALA A 238 15.05 0.20 -25.99
CA ALA A 238 13.96 0.95 -25.39
C ALA A 238 14.47 2.34 -24.95
N GLU A 239 13.61 3.35 -25.04
CA GLU A 239 13.96 4.67 -24.50
C GLU A 239 14.35 4.56 -23.03
N PRO A 240 15.43 5.21 -22.58
CA PRO A 240 15.90 5.08 -21.21
C PRO A 240 14.89 5.68 -20.25
N LEU A 241 14.22 4.82 -19.49
CA LEU A 241 13.36 5.23 -18.39
C LEU A 241 14.20 5.86 -17.26
N PRO A 242 13.67 6.87 -16.56
CA PRO A 242 14.33 7.38 -15.38
C PRO A 242 14.43 6.28 -14.31
N ALA A 243 15.56 6.26 -13.59
CA ALA A 243 15.62 5.55 -12.32
C ALA A 243 14.66 6.19 -11.30
N GLY A 244 14.47 5.56 -10.14
CA GLY A 244 13.75 6.20 -9.02
C GLY A 244 14.34 7.58 -8.67
N ASN A 245 13.58 8.43 -7.97
CA ASN A 245 14.08 9.78 -7.69
C ASN A 245 15.34 9.71 -6.82
N THR A 246 16.24 10.68 -7.04
CA THR A 246 17.48 10.75 -6.27
C THR A 246 17.16 10.90 -4.79
N ALA A 247 17.73 10.02 -3.96
CA ALA A 247 17.60 10.09 -2.52
C ALA A 247 18.96 10.41 -1.90
N LYS A 248 19.00 11.33 -0.94
CA LYS A 248 20.23 11.61 -0.18
C LYS A 248 20.64 10.35 0.56
N SER A 249 21.86 9.90 0.34
CA SER A 249 22.37 8.69 0.99
C SER A 249 23.02 9.02 2.34
N PRO A 250 22.66 8.30 3.42
CA PRO A 250 23.32 8.46 4.70
C PRO A 250 24.76 7.88 4.65
N PRO A 251 25.63 8.23 5.62
CA PRO A 251 26.98 7.67 5.70
C PRO A 251 26.97 6.14 5.78
N LEU A 252 27.95 5.52 5.10
CA LEU A 252 28.15 4.06 5.05
C LEU A 252 26.97 3.27 4.43
N ASN A 253 26.15 3.91 3.58
CA ASN A 253 24.98 3.28 2.96
C ASN A 253 25.29 1.92 2.29
N GLN A 254 26.38 1.84 1.51
CA GLN A 254 26.80 0.60 0.84
C GLN A 254 27.22 -0.49 1.83
N LEU A 255 27.98 -0.14 2.87
CA LEU A 255 28.38 -1.09 3.91
C LEU A 255 27.14 -1.64 4.65
N ARG A 256 26.16 -0.79 4.92
CA ARG A 256 24.88 -1.19 5.54
C ARG A 256 24.09 -2.12 4.63
N PHE A 257 24.09 -1.90 3.31
CA PHE A 257 23.49 -2.81 2.35
C PHE A 257 24.12 -4.20 2.45
N TYR A 258 25.44 -4.31 2.31
CA TYR A 258 26.13 -5.60 2.39
C TYR A 258 25.92 -6.30 3.74
N PHE A 259 25.99 -5.56 4.85
CA PHE A 259 25.72 -6.15 6.16
C PHE A 259 24.28 -6.63 6.30
N SER A 260 23.30 -5.86 5.80
CA SER A 260 21.89 -6.25 5.81
C SER A 260 21.64 -7.49 4.96
N ALA A 261 22.26 -7.58 3.79
CA ALA A 261 22.16 -8.73 2.90
C ALA A 261 22.80 -9.98 3.53
N LEU A 262 24.06 -9.89 3.99
CA LEU A 262 24.78 -11.04 4.56
C LEU A 262 24.17 -11.56 5.87
N THR A 263 23.58 -10.68 6.68
CA THR A 263 22.89 -11.09 7.92
C THR A 263 21.46 -11.58 7.66
N GLY A 264 20.99 -11.58 6.42
CA GLY A 264 19.63 -11.95 6.04
C GLY A 264 18.55 -10.93 6.40
N LYS A 265 18.90 -9.80 7.00
CA LYS A 265 17.92 -8.77 7.38
C LYS A 265 17.21 -8.19 6.17
N LEU A 266 17.92 -7.94 5.07
CA LEU A 266 17.36 -7.35 3.84
C LEU A 266 16.13 -8.13 3.34
N LEU A 267 16.20 -9.46 3.47
CA LEU A 267 15.23 -10.44 2.96
C LEU A 267 14.44 -11.10 4.10
N GLN A 268 14.53 -10.56 5.34
CA GLN A 268 13.84 -11.07 6.53
C GLN A 268 14.17 -12.54 6.86
N GLN A 269 15.34 -13.00 6.43
CA GLN A 269 15.93 -14.32 6.67
C GLN A 269 16.83 -14.34 7.91
N ASN A 270 16.88 -13.25 8.68
CA ASN A 270 17.75 -13.16 9.85
C ASN A 270 17.24 -13.98 11.05
N LYS A 271 15.91 -14.17 11.17
CA LYS A 271 15.26 -14.88 12.28
C LYS A 271 13.88 -15.41 11.85
N PRO A 272 13.34 -16.47 12.50
CA PRO A 272 11.95 -16.88 12.31
C PRO A 272 10.95 -15.77 12.68
N LEU A 273 9.80 -15.71 12.00
CA LEU A 273 8.77 -14.68 12.20
C LEU A 273 8.36 -14.50 13.67
N ALA A 274 8.20 -15.61 14.39
CA ALA A 274 7.85 -15.59 15.83
C ALA A 274 8.83 -14.77 16.69
N SER A 275 10.06 -14.56 16.22
CA SER A 275 11.14 -13.81 16.90
C SER A 275 11.45 -12.45 16.26
N GLN A 276 10.68 -11.98 15.27
CA GLN A 276 10.90 -10.70 14.56
C GLN A 276 10.12 -9.54 15.19
N ALA A 277 10.46 -9.14 16.41
CA ALA A 277 9.79 -8.02 17.11
C ALA A 277 10.31 -6.61 16.73
N VAL A 278 11.35 -6.51 15.89
CA VAL A 278 11.94 -5.23 15.48
C VAL A 278 11.95 -5.17 13.95
N PRO A 279 11.31 -4.16 13.33
CA PRO A 279 11.32 -3.98 11.88
C PRO A 279 12.72 -3.75 11.34
N VAL A 280 13.17 -4.57 10.39
CA VAL A 280 14.51 -4.51 9.77
C VAL A 280 14.44 -4.84 8.29
N GLY A 281 15.48 -4.47 7.55
CA GLY A 281 15.60 -4.79 6.13
C GLY A 281 14.69 -3.96 5.24
N HIS A 282 14.43 -4.48 4.05
CA HIS A 282 13.57 -3.84 3.07
C HIS A 282 12.14 -3.70 3.57
N ALA A 283 11.53 -2.53 3.39
CA ALA A 283 10.27 -2.20 4.06
C ALA A 283 9.06 -2.95 3.46
N VAL A 284 8.95 -3.07 2.14
CA VAL A 284 7.85 -3.82 1.47
C VAL A 284 7.86 -5.29 1.87
N ARG A 285 8.98 -5.98 1.62
CA ARG A 285 9.26 -7.36 2.06
C ARG A 285 8.84 -7.62 3.51
N PHE A 286 9.32 -6.79 4.43
CA PHE A 286 8.92 -6.88 5.84
C PHE A 286 7.41 -6.78 6.02
N ALA A 287 6.75 -5.79 5.42
CA ALA A 287 5.32 -5.58 5.58
C ALA A 287 4.48 -6.73 4.96
N TYR A 288 4.92 -7.29 3.84
CA TYR A 288 4.27 -8.44 3.21
C TYR A 288 4.43 -9.70 4.08
N LEU A 289 5.60 -9.91 4.69
CA LEU A 289 5.79 -10.99 5.67
C LEU A 289 4.84 -10.83 6.88
N GLN A 290 4.72 -9.61 7.42
CA GLN A 290 3.82 -9.37 8.54
C GLN A 290 2.34 -9.57 8.16
N THR A 291 1.98 -9.20 6.93
CA THR A 291 0.63 -9.43 6.37
C THR A 291 0.33 -10.93 6.30
N ALA A 292 1.23 -11.72 5.71
CA ALA A 292 1.09 -13.19 5.65
C ALA A 292 1.01 -13.81 7.05
N GLY A 293 1.81 -13.31 8.00
CA GLY A 293 1.77 -13.73 9.40
C GLY A 293 0.42 -13.49 10.07
N ALA A 294 -0.18 -12.32 9.86
CA ALA A 294 -1.50 -11.97 10.40
C ALA A 294 -2.60 -12.85 9.78
N MET A 295 -2.54 -13.07 8.46
CA MET A 295 -3.47 -13.95 7.75
C MET A 295 -3.37 -15.40 8.24
N LEU A 296 -2.16 -15.92 8.38
CA LEU A 296 -1.92 -17.28 8.86
C LEU A 296 -2.44 -17.46 10.30
N ASP A 297 -2.25 -16.48 11.17
CA ASP A 297 -2.78 -16.53 12.54
C ASP A 297 -4.32 -16.55 12.55
N ARG A 298 -4.95 -15.69 11.75
CA ARG A 298 -6.40 -15.64 11.59
C ARG A 298 -6.97 -16.94 11.03
N LEU A 299 -6.36 -17.48 9.98
CA LEU A 299 -6.85 -18.67 9.27
C LEU A 299 -6.59 -19.97 10.03
N SER A 300 -5.46 -20.07 10.74
CA SER A 300 -5.13 -21.27 11.53
C SER A 300 -5.78 -21.30 12.91
N GLY A 301 -6.09 -20.14 13.49
CA GLY A 301 -6.51 -19.98 14.88
C GLY A 301 -5.48 -20.40 15.94
N THR A 302 -4.30 -20.90 15.53
CA THR A 302 -3.35 -21.59 16.41
C THR A 302 -1.88 -21.21 16.18
N ALA A 303 -1.55 -20.43 15.14
CA ALA A 303 -0.16 -20.08 14.82
C ALA A 303 0.50 -19.19 15.89
N GLY A 304 -0.27 -18.33 16.57
CA GLY A 304 0.19 -17.58 17.74
C GLY A 304 1.11 -16.40 17.42
N TYR A 305 0.95 -15.75 16.27
CA TYR A 305 1.81 -14.62 15.85
C TYR A 305 1.35 -13.25 16.36
N ARG A 306 0.08 -13.09 16.75
CA ARG A 306 -0.54 -11.82 17.17
C ARG A 306 0.35 -10.99 18.10
N GLY A 307 0.91 -11.62 19.14
CA GLY A 307 1.75 -10.94 20.12
C GLY A 307 3.05 -10.38 19.52
N THR A 308 3.71 -11.11 18.63
CA THR A 308 4.95 -10.66 17.97
C THR A 308 4.64 -9.61 16.90
N LEU A 309 3.58 -9.79 16.11
CA LEU A 309 3.12 -8.82 15.12
C LEU A 309 2.80 -7.48 15.80
N ALA A 310 2.02 -7.49 16.89
CA ALA A 310 1.67 -6.28 17.64
C ALA A 310 2.92 -5.58 18.21
N LYS A 311 3.89 -6.32 18.77
CA LYS A 311 5.15 -5.73 19.25
C LYS A 311 5.94 -5.08 18.13
N SER A 312 6.03 -5.74 16.98
CA SER A 312 6.74 -5.24 15.80
C SER A 312 6.09 -3.98 15.24
N TRP A 313 4.76 -3.97 15.18
CA TRP A 313 3.95 -2.82 14.76
C TRP A 313 4.16 -1.62 15.68
N GLN A 314 4.09 -1.83 17.00
CA GLN A 314 4.31 -0.77 17.99
C GLN A 314 5.73 -0.20 17.89
N HIS A 315 6.73 -1.04 17.61
CA HIS A 315 8.11 -0.60 17.39
C HIS A 315 8.23 0.24 16.12
N MET A 316 7.60 -0.19 15.03
CA MET A 316 7.56 0.53 13.75
C MET A 316 7.00 1.94 13.95
N VAL A 317 5.76 2.04 14.46
CA VAL A 317 5.03 3.31 14.62
C VAL A 317 5.79 4.26 15.53
N ARG A 318 6.31 3.79 16.67
CA ARG A 318 6.95 4.66 17.67
C ARG A 318 8.36 5.11 17.31
N ARG A 319 9.08 4.37 16.46
CA ARG A 319 10.54 4.55 16.32
C ARG A 319 11.07 4.57 14.89
N ARG A 320 10.35 4.03 13.91
CA ARG A 320 10.85 3.83 12.54
C ARG A 320 9.85 4.20 11.44
N MET A 321 8.85 5.00 11.78
CA MET A 321 7.86 5.54 10.85
C MET A 321 7.97 7.06 10.82
N TYR A 322 7.94 7.63 9.61
CA TYR A 322 7.87 9.07 9.41
C TYR A 322 6.48 9.59 9.79
N LEU A 323 6.36 10.88 10.09
CA LEU A 323 5.07 11.47 10.51
C LEU A 323 3.97 11.32 9.46
N THR A 324 4.32 11.26 8.17
CA THR A 324 3.38 10.99 7.07
C THR A 324 2.84 9.55 7.06
N GLY A 325 3.33 8.68 7.94
CA GLY A 325 3.07 7.23 7.88
C GLY A 325 4.04 6.48 6.96
N GLY A 326 4.96 7.17 6.29
CA GLY A 326 5.95 6.56 5.42
C GLY A 326 6.96 5.70 6.19
N VAL A 327 7.39 4.59 5.59
CA VAL A 327 8.37 3.67 6.18
C VAL A 327 9.52 3.41 5.22
N GLY A 328 10.72 3.29 5.77
CA GLY A 328 11.95 3.18 4.99
C GLY A 328 12.78 4.45 5.06
N SER A 329 13.83 4.44 5.86
CA SER A 329 14.72 5.59 6.09
C SER A 329 16.14 5.40 5.57
N LEU A 330 16.44 4.23 5.00
CA LEU A 330 17.71 3.94 4.33
C LEU A 330 17.46 3.67 2.85
N PRO A 331 17.77 4.63 1.96
CA PRO A 331 17.61 4.45 0.52
C PRO A 331 18.37 3.24 -0.04
N GLY A 332 19.56 2.91 0.48
CA GLY A 332 20.36 1.82 -0.06
C GLY A 332 19.76 0.42 0.10
N ILE A 333 18.82 0.23 1.03
CA ILE A 333 18.10 -1.03 1.23
C ILE A 333 16.58 -0.86 1.08
N GLU A 334 16.14 0.34 0.68
CA GLU A 334 14.71 0.70 0.54
C GLU A 334 13.91 0.33 1.80
N GLY A 335 14.51 0.63 2.96
CA GLY A 335 14.22 -0.13 4.17
C GLY A 335 14.49 0.58 5.49
N PHE A 336 14.29 -0.15 6.57
CA PHE A 336 14.36 0.39 7.92
C PHE A 336 15.79 0.75 8.34
N GLY A 337 15.97 2.00 8.78
CA GLY A 337 17.15 2.42 9.52
C GLY A 337 17.12 2.03 10.99
N ARG A 338 17.99 2.67 11.78
CA ARG A 338 18.01 2.56 13.25
C ARG A 338 16.80 3.28 13.85
N ASP A 339 16.50 2.99 15.11
CA ASP A 339 15.47 3.72 15.85
C ASP A 339 15.76 5.23 15.80
N TYR A 340 14.75 6.02 15.42
CA TYR A 340 14.80 7.47 15.27
C TYR A 340 15.72 7.99 14.16
N GLU A 341 16.25 7.12 13.29
CA GLU A 341 16.93 7.50 12.04
C GLU A 341 15.87 7.85 10.99
N LEU A 342 15.27 9.04 11.13
CA LEU A 342 14.11 9.52 10.38
C LEU A 342 14.36 10.93 9.84
N ASP A 343 15.46 11.12 9.11
CA ASP A 343 15.77 12.41 8.49
C ASP A 343 14.81 12.67 7.31
N PRO A 344 14.05 13.79 7.32
CA PRO A 344 13.12 14.15 6.24
C PRO A 344 13.74 14.22 4.84
N ALA A 345 15.02 14.62 4.74
CA ALA A 345 15.70 14.79 3.46
C ALA A 345 16.33 13.50 2.93
N VAL A 346 16.47 12.48 3.78
CA VAL A 346 17.01 11.15 3.44
C VAL A 346 15.89 10.12 3.24
N ALA A 347 14.66 10.46 3.63
CA ALA A 347 13.51 9.56 3.61
C ALA A 347 13.38 8.85 2.26
N TYR A 348 13.34 7.51 2.32
CA TYR A 348 12.96 6.71 1.17
C TYR A 348 11.44 6.65 1.11
N ALA A 349 10.81 6.19 2.20
CA ALA A 349 9.36 6.23 2.40
C ALA A 349 8.57 5.81 1.15
N GLU A 350 8.95 4.67 0.57
CA GLU A 350 8.41 4.17 -0.69
C GLU A 350 6.88 4.01 -0.63
N SER A 351 6.18 4.36 -1.71
CA SER A 351 4.73 4.20 -1.77
C SER A 351 4.30 2.74 -1.58
N CYS A 352 4.99 1.77 -2.18
CA CYS A 352 4.71 0.35 -1.95
C CYS A 352 4.90 -0.08 -0.49
N ALA A 353 5.81 0.58 0.24
CA ALA A 353 6.04 0.24 1.64
C ALA A 353 4.92 0.78 2.54
N ALA A 354 4.35 1.94 2.21
CA ALA A 354 3.11 2.42 2.82
C ALA A 354 1.94 1.47 2.53
N LEU A 355 1.77 1.03 1.28
CA LEU A 355 0.73 0.08 0.89
C LEU A 355 0.87 -1.28 1.58
N GLY A 356 2.10 -1.83 1.66
CA GLY A 356 2.35 -3.06 2.40
C GLY A 356 2.01 -2.93 3.88
N SER A 357 2.34 -1.80 4.50
CA SER A 357 1.93 -1.49 5.88
C SER A 357 0.41 -1.38 6.02
N MET A 358 -0.28 -0.81 5.04
CA MET A 358 -1.75 -0.76 5.00
C MET A 358 -2.36 -2.16 4.91
N TYR A 359 -1.82 -3.06 4.08
CA TYR A 359 -2.29 -4.45 4.03
C TYR A 359 -2.07 -5.17 5.36
N TRP A 360 -0.94 -4.92 6.02
CA TRP A 360 -0.70 -5.48 7.35
C TRP A 360 -1.70 -4.95 8.38
N ASN A 361 -1.97 -3.64 8.38
CA ASN A 361 -3.00 -3.03 9.23
C ASN A 361 -4.38 -3.65 8.99
N ARG A 362 -4.78 -3.86 7.73
CA ARG A 362 -6.04 -4.50 7.36
C ARG A 362 -6.16 -5.89 8.00
N GLU A 363 -5.13 -6.72 7.89
CA GLU A 363 -5.18 -8.08 8.43
C GLU A 363 -5.07 -8.11 9.97
N MET A 364 -4.32 -7.17 10.57
CA MET A 364 -4.33 -6.99 12.03
C MET A 364 -5.69 -6.53 12.54
N LEU A 365 -6.37 -5.65 11.81
CA LEU A 365 -7.72 -5.22 12.14
C LEU A 365 -8.70 -6.39 12.10
N LYS A 366 -8.69 -7.21 11.05
CA LYS A 366 -9.50 -8.44 10.98
C LYS A 366 -9.17 -9.44 12.08
N LEU A 367 -7.91 -9.51 12.51
CA LEU A 367 -7.46 -10.44 13.56
C LEU A 367 -7.84 -9.97 14.98
N THR A 368 -7.98 -8.66 15.20
CA THR A 368 -8.02 -8.09 16.56
C THR A 368 -9.23 -7.20 16.84
N HIS A 369 -9.85 -6.66 15.80
CA HIS A 369 -10.84 -5.58 15.84
C HIS A 369 -10.35 -4.31 16.58
N GLU A 370 -9.04 -4.12 16.72
CA GLU A 370 -8.48 -2.94 17.41
C GLU A 370 -8.42 -1.73 16.46
N ALA A 371 -9.06 -0.63 16.86
CA ALA A 371 -9.21 0.58 16.04
C ALA A 371 -7.88 1.21 15.58
N GLN A 372 -6.78 0.98 16.32
CA GLN A 372 -5.45 1.53 16.01
C GLN A 372 -4.92 1.13 14.64
N TYR A 373 -5.28 -0.07 14.15
CA TYR A 373 -4.84 -0.54 12.84
C TYR A 373 -5.59 0.17 11.72
N SER A 374 -6.91 0.36 11.89
CA SER A 374 -7.74 1.16 10.98
C SER A 374 -7.33 2.64 10.95
N ASP A 375 -6.93 3.18 12.10
CA ASP A 375 -6.46 4.56 12.21
C ASP A 375 -5.15 4.79 11.47
N LEU A 376 -4.18 3.89 11.63
CA LEU A 376 -2.93 3.98 10.88
C LEU A 376 -3.15 3.73 9.38
N PHE A 377 -4.06 2.83 9.01
CA PHE A 377 -4.46 2.64 7.62
C PHE A 377 -4.93 3.96 7.00
N GLU A 378 -5.87 4.66 7.65
CA GLU A 378 -6.37 5.96 7.21
C GLU A 378 -5.23 6.97 7.06
N TRP A 379 -4.41 7.11 8.10
CA TRP A 379 -3.31 8.07 8.11
C TRP A 379 -2.31 7.83 6.97
N GLN A 380 -1.95 6.57 6.71
CA GLN A 380 -1.06 6.21 5.61
C GLN A 380 -1.73 6.45 4.25
N LEU A 381 -3.01 6.11 4.13
CA LEU A 381 -3.79 6.27 2.91
C LEU A 381 -3.81 7.74 2.45
N TYR A 382 -4.17 8.67 3.34
CA TYR A 382 -4.27 10.11 3.02
C TYR A 382 -2.92 10.82 2.83
N ASN A 383 -1.81 10.20 3.23
CA ASN A 383 -0.48 10.81 3.21
C ASN A 383 0.53 9.95 2.43
N ALA A 384 1.19 9.00 3.09
CA ALA A 384 2.32 8.26 2.53
C ALA A 384 1.99 7.41 1.29
N ALA A 385 0.75 6.96 1.13
CA ALA A 385 0.33 6.28 -0.08
C ALA A 385 -0.08 7.30 -1.16
N LEU A 386 -0.98 8.22 -0.84
CA LEU A 386 -1.58 9.12 -1.83
C LEU A 386 -0.58 10.08 -2.48
N VAL A 387 0.47 10.52 -1.77
CA VAL A 387 1.52 11.38 -2.34
C VAL A 387 2.20 10.75 -3.58
N GLY A 388 2.22 9.42 -3.64
CA GLY A 388 2.83 8.64 -4.71
C GLY A 388 2.14 8.78 -6.06
N MET A 389 0.90 9.27 -6.11
CA MET A 389 0.14 9.50 -7.34
C MET A 389 -0.07 11.00 -7.56
N GLY A 390 0.21 11.47 -8.78
CA GLY A 390 -0.13 12.82 -9.20
C GLY A 390 -1.63 13.03 -9.28
N TRP A 391 -2.05 14.28 -9.23
CA TRP A 391 -3.46 14.68 -9.21
C TRP A 391 -4.26 14.04 -10.36
N GLU A 392 -3.68 13.99 -11.56
CA GLU A 392 -4.30 13.44 -12.77
C GLU A 392 -4.10 11.93 -12.97
N GLY A 393 -3.41 11.24 -12.05
CA GLY A 393 -3.18 9.79 -12.12
C GLY A 393 -2.14 9.30 -13.13
N THR A 394 -1.45 10.20 -13.84
CA THR A 394 -0.50 9.89 -14.94
C THR A 394 0.97 10.15 -14.62
N ALA A 395 1.27 10.56 -13.38
CA ALA A 395 2.64 10.76 -12.91
C ALA A 395 2.76 10.30 -11.46
N TYR A 396 3.95 9.88 -11.05
CA TYR A 396 4.17 9.17 -9.79
C TYR A 396 5.44 9.64 -9.08
N LEU A 397 5.50 9.43 -7.76
CA LEU A 397 6.74 9.40 -6.98
C LEU A 397 7.03 7.97 -6.55
N TYR A 398 8.30 7.57 -6.59
CA TYR A 398 8.73 6.29 -6.04
C TYR A 398 9.06 6.43 -4.55
N ASN A 399 10.05 7.26 -4.23
CA ASN A 399 10.40 7.68 -2.89
C ASN A 399 9.71 9.01 -2.54
N ASN A 400 9.27 9.15 -1.29
CA ASN A 400 8.41 10.23 -0.83
C ASN A 400 9.12 11.04 0.28
N PRO A 401 9.97 12.02 -0.09
CA PRO A 401 10.71 12.82 0.88
C PRO A 401 9.79 13.72 1.69
N LEU A 402 10.21 14.11 2.89
CA LEU A 402 9.51 15.12 3.70
C LEU A 402 10.21 16.51 3.63
N ALA A 403 11.32 16.57 2.89
CA ALA A 403 12.05 17.79 2.56
C ALA A 403 12.74 17.61 1.20
N SER A 404 12.44 18.48 0.23
CA SER A 404 13.04 18.47 -1.11
C SER A 404 13.57 19.84 -1.49
N THR A 405 14.77 19.87 -2.08
CA THR A 405 15.45 21.11 -2.50
C THR A 405 15.11 21.52 -3.94
N GLY A 406 14.08 20.93 -4.54
CA GLY A 406 13.70 21.14 -5.95
C GLY A 406 14.26 20.11 -6.91
N ASP A 407 14.88 19.05 -6.39
CA ASP A 407 15.54 17.97 -7.14
C ASP A 407 14.63 16.77 -7.43
N ILE A 408 13.38 16.80 -6.93
CA ILE A 408 12.44 15.68 -7.04
C ILE A 408 11.17 16.16 -7.74
N GLU A 409 10.78 15.43 -8.77
CA GLU A 409 9.58 15.67 -9.58
C GLU A 409 8.83 14.36 -9.77
N ARG A 410 7.51 14.45 -9.95
CA ARG A 410 6.74 13.30 -10.43
C ARG A 410 7.18 12.91 -11.84
N ARG A 411 7.27 11.62 -12.10
CA ARG A 411 7.58 11.07 -13.44
C ARG A 411 6.43 10.21 -13.95
N ALA A 412 6.26 10.17 -15.27
CA ALA A 412 5.22 9.36 -15.91
C ALA A 412 5.41 7.86 -15.65
N TRP A 413 6.67 7.40 -15.58
CA TRP A 413 7.05 6.02 -15.35
C TRP A 413 8.48 5.92 -14.82
N TYR A 414 8.90 4.74 -14.37
CA TYR A 414 10.23 4.46 -13.82
C TYR A 414 10.78 3.12 -14.32
N LYS A 415 12.10 2.95 -14.27
CA LYS A 415 12.77 1.66 -14.56
C LYS A 415 12.27 0.51 -13.68
N VAL A 416 11.87 0.81 -12.45
CA VAL A 416 11.21 -0.11 -11.51
C VAL A 416 9.84 0.50 -11.20
N PRO A 417 8.77 0.14 -11.94
CA PRO A 417 7.47 0.77 -11.79
C PRO A 417 6.55 -0.03 -10.86
N CYS A 418 7.05 -0.43 -9.69
CA CYS A 418 6.23 -1.20 -8.75
C CYS A 418 5.07 -0.38 -8.15
N CYS A 419 5.24 0.94 -8.00
CA CYS A 419 4.29 1.83 -7.31
C CYS A 419 3.00 2.12 -8.09
N PRO A 420 3.02 2.48 -9.39
CA PRO A 420 1.83 2.86 -10.16
C PRO A 420 0.68 1.85 -10.06
N SER A 421 0.89 0.62 -10.54
CA SER A 421 -0.15 -0.41 -10.54
C SER A 421 -0.53 -0.85 -9.11
N ASN A 422 0.39 -0.76 -8.14
CA ASN A 422 0.12 -1.10 -6.74
C ASN A 422 -0.83 -0.07 -6.08
N LEU A 423 -0.68 1.22 -6.41
CA LEU A 423 -1.62 2.27 -6.02
C LEU A 423 -2.99 2.03 -6.68
N SER A 424 -3.01 1.75 -7.98
CA SER A 424 -4.24 1.51 -8.74
C SER A 424 -5.05 0.32 -8.23
N ARG A 425 -4.43 -0.83 -7.94
CA ARG A 425 -5.16 -1.98 -7.37
C ARG A 425 -5.70 -1.70 -5.97
N THR A 426 -5.01 -0.86 -5.19
CA THR A 426 -5.47 -0.48 -3.85
C THR A 426 -6.68 0.47 -3.96
N TRP A 427 -6.62 1.47 -4.85
CA TRP A 427 -7.69 2.45 -4.99
C TRP A 427 -8.98 1.80 -5.49
N ALA A 428 -8.86 0.85 -6.41
CA ALA A 428 -9.98 0.06 -6.92
C ALA A 428 -10.67 -0.82 -5.85
N ALA A 429 -10.04 -1.02 -4.69
CA ALA A 429 -10.54 -1.87 -3.61
C ALA A 429 -10.94 -1.13 -2.33
N LEU A 430 -10.88 0.21 -2.28
CA LEU A 430 -11.06 0.97 -1.03
C LEU A 430 -12.42 0.78 -0.36
N GLN A 431 -13.47 0.43 -1.11
CA GLN A 431 -14.77 0.10 -0.55
C GLN A 431 -14.73 -1.12 0.40
N ASP A 432 -13.77 -2.03 0.20
CA ASP A 432 -13.61 -3.25 1.02
C ASP A 432 -13.02 -2.92 2.40
N ASP A 433 -12.50 -1.70 2.59
CA ASP A 433 -11.91 -1.21 3.84
C ASP A 433 -12.88 -0.36 4.66
N VAL A 434 -14.08 -0.07 4.16
CA VAL A 434 -15.02 0.82 4.85
C VAL A 434 -15.58 0.18 6.10
N LEU A 435 -15.95 -1.10 6.02
CA LEU A 435 -16.55 -1.81 7.13
C LEU A 435 -16.26 -3.30 7.13
N ASP A 436 -16.49 -3.92 8.28
CA ASP A 436 -16.61 -5.37 8.43
C ASP A 436 -17.71 -5.64 9.47
N PHE A 437 -18.18 -6.87 9.55
CA PHE A 437 -19.19 -7.26 10.54
C PHE A 437 -18.94 -8.65 11.12
N ASP A 438 -19.51 -8.86 12.30
CA ASP A 438 -19.74 -10.16 12.93
C ASP A 438 -21.22 -10.28 13.32
N ASP A 439 -21.58 -11.34 14.04
CA ASP A 439 -22.98 -11.63 14.37
C ASP A 439 -23.66 -10.55 15.24
N GLU A 440 -22.88 -9.72 15.94
CA GLU A 440 -23.41 -8.75 16.92
C GLU A 440 -23.15 -7.28 16.53
N ALA A 441 -22.12 -7.03 15.71
CA ALA A 441 -21.65 -5.68 15.44
C ALA A 441 -21.22 -5.45 13.98
N VAL A 442 -21.42 -4.21 13.55
CA VAL A 442 -20.83 -3.66 12.33
C VAL A 442 -19.76 -2.66 12.72
N TYR A 443 -18.54 -2.89 12.23
CA TYR A 443 -17.38 -2.04 12.46
C TYR A 443 -17.23 -1.10 11.28
N ILE A 444 -17.51 0.19 11.49
CA ILE A 444 -17.32 1.25 10.49
C ILE A 444 -15.90 1.78 10.66
N GLN A 445 -15.01 1.29 9.79
CA GLN A 445 -13.56 1.44 9.86
C GLN A 445 -13.11 2.72 9.15
N GLN A 446 -13.65 3.02 7.97
CA GLN A 446 -13.33 4.22 7.20
C GLN A 446 -14.59 5.04 6.93
N TYR A 447 -14.40 6.33 6.69
CA TYR A 447 -15.48 7.29 6.47
C TYR A 447 -15.45 7.80 5.04
N PHE A 448 -15.75 6.92 4.09
CA PHE A 448 -15.86 7.24 2.68
C PHE A 448 -17.33 7.35 2.31
N SER A 449 -17.66 8.17 1.32
CA SER A 449 -19.03 8.21 0.81
C SER A 449 -19.30 6.92 0.04
N SER A 450 -20.21 6.10 0.55
CA SER A 450 -20.34 4.70 0.13
C SER A 450 -21.71 4.11 0.44
N GLN A 451 -21.96 2.95 -0.15
CA GLN A 451 -23.18 2.16 0.00
C GLN A 451 -22.83 0.72 0.31
N HIS A 452 -23.54 0.13 1.26
CA HIS A 452 -23.27 -1.21 1.75
C HIS A 452 -24.54 -2.02 1.95
N ARG A 453 -24.52 -3.28 1.50
CA ARG A 453 -25.51 -4.31 1.82
C ARG A 453 -24.82 -5.45 2.57
N LEU A 454 -25.27 -5.74 3.78
CA LEU A 454 -24.74 -6.81 4.63
C LEU A 454 -25.77 -7.92 4.78
N SER A 455 -25.43 -9.13 4.34
CA SER A 455 -26.19 -10.35 4.60
C SER A 455 -25.78 -10.92 5.96
N MET A 456 -26.56 -10.61 7.00
CA MET A 456 -26.35 -11.11 8.35
C MET A 456 -27.20 -12.37 8.60
N PRO A 457 -26.88 -13.22 9.60
CA PRO A 457 -27.68 -14.41 9.90
C PRO A 457 -29.17 -14.13 10.16
N ASP A 458 -29.48 -12.95 10.70
CA ASP A 458 -30.82 -12.52 11.12
C ASP A 458 -31.54 -11.57 10.15
N GLY A 459 -31.00 -11.40 8.94
CA GLY A 459 -31.57 -10.54 7.90
C GLY A 459 -30.54 -9.62 7.27
N GLU A 460 -31.02 -8.62 6.56
CA GLU A 460 -30.16 -7.70 5.81
C GLU A 460 -30.02 -6.34 6.52
N LEU A 461 -28.82 -5.77 6.50
CA LEU A 461 -28.56 -4.38 6.87
C LEU A 461 -28.06 -3.62 5.64
N GLU A 462 -28.77 -2.58 5.23
CA GLU A 462 -28.28 -1.63 4.23
C GLU A 462 -27.87 -0.32 4.89
N MET A 463 -26.73 0.23 4.48
CA MET A 463 -26.22 1.50 4.99
C MET A 463 -25.71 2.40 3.87
N ASP A 464 -26.13 3.67 3.90
CA ASP A 464 -25.56 4.76 3.10
C ASP A 464 -24.65 5.60 3.99
N LEU A 465 -23.41 5.83 3.55
CA LEU A 465 -22.47 6.75 4.17
C LEU A 465 -22.26 7.97 3.25
N GLU A 466 -22.35 9.15 3.83
CA GLU A 466 -21.97 10.42 3.20
C GLU A 466 -20.92 11.08 4.09
N SER A 467 -19.77 11.44 3.53
CA SER A 467 -18.64 11.96 4.28
C SER A 467 -18.08 13.23 3.67
N GLY A 468 -17.93 14.26 4.50
CA GLY A 468 -17.24 15.50 4.16
C GLY A 468 -15.71 15.41 4.30
N LEU A 469 -15.17 14.28 4.77
CA LEU A 469 -13.72 14.13 4.95
C LEU A 469 -13.00 14.12 3.60
N PRO A 470 -11.77 14.68 3.52
CA PRO A 470 -10.98 15.23 4.63
C PRO A 470 -11.22 16.73 4.91
N TRP A 471 -12.15 17.37 4.20
CA TRP A 471 -12.32 18.83 4.23
C TRP A 471 -13.23 19.31 5.36
N SER A 472 -14.33 18.59 5.58
CA SER A 472 -15.31 18.78 6.66
C SER A 472 -15.35 17.54 7.55
N GLY A 473 -15.69 17.72 8.83
CA GLY A 473 -15.79 16.64 9.79
C GLY A 473 -17.15 15.95 9.84
N GLU A 474 -18.11 16.40 9.04
CA GLU A 474 -19.45 15.82 8.99
C GLU A 474 -19.45 14.45 8.27
N VAL A 475 -19.99 13.44 8.94
CA VAL A 475 -20.26 12.12 8.38
C VAL A 475 -21.69 11.72 8.75
N LYS A 476 -22.47 11.28 7.76
CA LYS A 476 -23.83 10.77 7.94
C LYS A 476 -23.87 9.30 7.58
N ILE A 477 -24.48 8.50 8.44
CA ILE A 477 -24.74 7.07 8.25
C ILE A 477 -26.25 6.89 8.30
N ARG A 478 -26.87 6.49 7.20
CA ARG A 478 -28.31 6.23 7.11
C ARG A 478 -28.58 4.75 6.95
N ILE A 479 -29.58 4.25 7.66
CA ILE A 479 -30.04 2.86 7.57
C ILE A 479 -31.11 2.74 6.46
N GLY A 480 -30.80 1.96 5.43
CA GLY A 480 -31.72 1.63 4.32
C GLY A 480 -32.59 0.41 4.59
N ALA A 481 -32.03 -0.58 5.28
CA ALA A 481 -32.67 -1.81 5.74
C ALA A 481 -32.00 -2.24 7.03
N ALA A 482 -32.70 -2.96 7.91
CA ALA A 482 -32.11 -3.50 9.14
C ALA A 482 -32.75 -4.82 9.54
N PRO A 483 -31.98 -5.77 10.12
CA PRO A 483 -32.56 -6.94 10.74
C PRO A 483 -33.35 -6.49 11.97
N GLY A 484 -34.51 -7.11 12.21
CA GLY A 484 -35.43 -6.75 13.31
C GLY A 484 -34.88 -6.98 14.73
N LYS A 485 -33.58 -7.26 14.87
CA LYS A 485 -32.87 -7.47 16.14
C LYS A 485 -31.90 -6.31 16.43
N PRO A 486 -31.50 -6.13 17.70
CA PRO A 486 -30.47 -5.16 18.03
C PRO A 486 -29.14 -5.44 17.33
N ILE A 487 -28.54 -4.43 16.72
CA ILE A 487 -27.16 -4.46 16.22
C ILE A 487 -26.37 -3.32 16.86
N THR A 488 -25.10 -3.59 17.16
CA THR A 488 -24.14 -2.55 17.56
C THR A 488 -23.44 -1.96 16.35
N LEU A 489 -23.58 -0.65 16.13
CA LEU A 489 -22.68 0.08 15.23
C LEU A 489 -21.45 0.53 16.03
N ARG A 490 -20.28 0.05 15.63
CA ARG A 490 -18.95 0.44 16.14
C ARG A 490 -18.30 1.40 15.15
N MET A 491 -18.37 2.69 15.43
CA MET A 491 -17.82 3.74 14.57
C MET A 491 -16.44 4.16 15.08
N ARG A 492 -15.39 4.08 14.26
CA ARG A 492 -14.04 4.45 14.70
C ARG A 492 -14.00 5.92 15.14
N GLN A 493 -13.50 6.21 16.34
CA GLN A 493 -13.04 7.55 16.70
C GLN A 493 -11.55 7.65 16.31
N PRO A 494 -11.20 8.32 15.18
CA PRO A 494 -9.83 8.41 14.71
C PRO A 494 -8.94 9.10 15.74
N SER A 495 -7.69 8.69 15.96
CA SER A 495 -6.80 9.23 17.01
C SER A 495 -6.60 10.75 16.94
N TRP A 496 -6.77 11.34 15.76
CA TRP A 496 -6.61 12.76 15.53
C TRP A 496 -7.81 13.63 15.94
N VAL A 497 -8.98 13.03 16.21
CA VAL A 497 -10.20 13.75 16.60
C VAL A 497 -10.14 14.17 18.07
N SER A 498 -10.07 15.47 18.38
CA SER A 498 -10.13 15.97 19.77
C SER A 498 -11.55 16.00 20.31
N ALA A 499 -12.54 16.32 19.49
CA ALA A 499 -13.94 16.31 19.86
C ALA A 499 -14.81 15.71 18.76
N VAL A 500 -15.81 14.93 19.14
CA VAL A 500 -16.84 14.41 18.25
C VAL A 500 -18.20 14.53 18.89
N ARG A 501 -19.14 15.15 18.16
CA ARG A 501 -20.55 15.16 18.49
C ARG A 501 -21.25 14.04 17.72
N VAL A 502 -22.05 13.25 18.42
CA VAL A 502 -22.83 12.15 17.87
C VAL A 502 -24.30 12.49 17.98
N VAL A 503 -24.98 12.52 16.83
CA VAL A 503 -26.38 12.89 16.71
C VAL A 503 -27.15 11.71 16.13
N LEU A 504 -28.23 11.31 16.79
CA LEU A 504 -29.10 10.24 16.34
C LEU A 504 -30.48 10.79 16.04
N ASN A 505 -30.93 10.68 14.80
CA ASN A 505 -32.23 11.18 14.34
C ASN A 505 -32.49 12.65 14.73
N GLY A 506 -31.46 13.50 14.61
CA GLY A 506 -31.52 14.92 14.94
C GLY A 506 -31.36 15.26 16.43
N VAL A 507 -31.18 14.26 17.30
CA VAL A 507 -30.96 14.46 18.74
C VAL A 507 -29.50 14.25 19.08
N ASP A 508 -28.87 15.23 19.71
CA ASP A 508 -27.51 15.09 20.27
C ASP A 508 -27.54 14.05 21.40
N ILE A 509 -26.89 12.90 21.19
CA ILE A 509 -26.87 11.81 22.18
C ILE A 509 -25.53 11.71 22.92
N ARG A 510 -24.44 12.24 22.35
CA ARG A 510 -23.11 12.14 22.94
C ARG A 510 -22.17 13.22 22.43
N LEU A 511 -21.34 13.75 23.33
CA LEU A 511 -20.17 14.56 22.99
C LEU A 511 -18.95 13.92 23.65
N VAL A 512 -17.99 13.49 22.85
CA VAL A 512 -16.73 12.93 23.34
C VAL A 512 -15.63 13.95 23.11
N LYS A 513 -14.83 14.24 24.14
CA LYS A 513 -13.67 15.14 24.07
C LYS A 513 -12.43 14.44 24.60
N ARG A 514 -11.27 14.77 24.03
CA ARG A 514 -9.94 14.43 24.53
C ARG A 514 -8.94 15.53 24.18
N ALA A 515 -7.76 15.44 24.79
CA ALA A 515 -6.64 16.31 24.42
C ALA A 515 -6.25 16.06 22.95
N PRO A 516 -5.94 17.13 22.18
CA PRO A 516 -5.38 16.97 20.84
C PRO A 516 -4.05 16.23 20.88
N ALA A 517 -3.88 15.23 20.00
CA ALA A 517 -2.62 14.50 19.88
C ALA A 517 -1.51 15.41 19.33
N ALA A 518 -0.38 15.46 20.03
CA ALA A 518 0.80 16.24 19.64
C ALA A 518 1.74 15.48 18.68
N THR A 519 1.37 14.28 18.25
CA THR A 519 2.11 13.45 17.29
C THR A 519 1.19 12.36 16.72
N LEU A 520 1.69 11.55 15.79
CA LEU A 520 0.96 10.38 15.27
C LEU A 520 0.86 9.29 16.36
N MET A 521 -0.36 9.06 16.87
CA MET A 521 -0.63 8.12 17.97
C MET A 521 -1.84 7.23 17.66
N PRO A 522 -1.77 6.30 16.68
CA PRO A 522 -2.93 5.51 16.29
C PRO A 522 -3.46 4.63 17.43
N GLN A 523 -2.63 4.33 18.44
CA GLN A 523 -3.03 3.59 19.65
C GLN A 523 -4.14 4.29 20.45
N GLU A 524 -4.38 5.58 20.24
CA GLU A 524 -5.43 6.33 20.90
C GLU A 524 -6.78 6.25 20.16
N ALA A 525 -6.84 5.62 18.99
CA ALA A 525 -8.11 5.40 18.30
C ALA A 525 -8.99 4.41 19.09
N THR A 526 -10.29 4.68 19.14
CA THR A 526 -11.28 3.88 19.89
C THR A 526 -12.53 3.64 19.05
N TRP A 527 -13.51 2.90 19.59
CA TRP A 527 -14.82 2.69 18.98
C TRP A 527 -15.89 3.50 19.73
N LEU A 528 -16.71 4.25 18.99
CA LEU A 528 -17.97 4.80 19.45
C LEU A 528 -19.06 3.76 19.19
N GLU A 529 -19.79 3.36 20.21
CA GLU A 529 -20.77 2.27 20.11
C GLU A 529 -22.19 2.79 20.29
N ILE A 530 -23.08 2.34 19.40
CA ILE A 530 -24.53 2.50 19.54
C ILE A 530 -25.18 1.14 19.28
N THR A 531 -25.81 0.57 20.30
CA THR A 531 -26.57 -0.67 20.19
C THR A 531 -28.06 -0.36 20.21
N ARG A 532 -28.78 -0.77 19.17
CA ARG A 532 -30.24 -0.62 19.11
C ARG A 532 -30.85 -1.53 18.05
N THR A 533 -32.17 -1.71 18.13
CA THR A 533 -32.95 -2.18 16.99
C THR A 533 -33.12 -1.01 16.03
N TRP A 534 -32.46 -1.11 14.88
CA TRP A 534 -32.45 -0.08 13.85
C TRP A 534 -33.73 -0.15 13.01
N LYS A 535 -34.17 1.00 12.53
CA LYS A 535 -35.31 1.16 11.63
C LYS A 535 -34.84 1.82 10.35
N VAL A 536 -35.51 1.49 9.25
CA VAL A 536 -35.34 2.19 7.98
C VAL A 536 -35.51 3.69 8.20
N GLY A 537 -34.56 4.48 7.70
CA GLY A 537 -34.51 5.93 7.86
C GLY A 537 -33.85 6.43 9.14
N ASP A 538 -33.45 5.56 10.07
CA ASP A 538 -32.56 5.97 11.16
C ASP A 538 -31.27 6.57 10.59
N GLN A 539 -30.79 7.63 11.22
CA GLN A 539 -29.57 8.32 10.80
C GLN A 539 -28.69 8.64 12.01
N VAL A 540 -27.43 8.24 11.92
CA VAL A 540 -26.36 8.69 12.81
C VAL A 540 -25.55 9.75 12.08
N MET A 541 -25.31 10.89 12.72
CA MET A 541 -24.35 11.88 12.26
C MET A 541 -23.19 11.97 13.25
N LEU A 542 -21.98 11.89 12.73
CA LEU A 542 -20.75 12.20 13.43
C LEU A 542 -20.27 13.57 12.95
N ASP A 543 -20.00 14.46 13.88
CA ASP A 543 -19.45 15.78 13.60
C ASP A 543 -18.10 15.87 14.29
N PHE A 544 -17.05 15.59 13.50
CA PHE A 544 -15.66 15.59 13.95
C PHE A 544 -15.09 17.00 13.94
N GLU A 545 -14.52 17.42 15.07
CA GLU A 545 -13.72 18.64 15.07
C GLU A 545 -12.43 18.41 14.27
N LEU A 546 -12.14 19.31 13.31
CA LEU A 546 -10.93 19.30 12.49
C LEU A 546 -10.00 20.47 12.82
N PRO A 547 -9.43 20.54 14.06
CA PRO A 547 -8.55 21.63 14.41
C PRO A 547 -7.22 21.54 13.66
N ILE A 548 -6.55 22.68 13.49
CA ILE A 548 -5.15 22.70 13.09
C ILE A 548 -4.32 22.19 14.27
N ARG A 549 -3.50 21.17 14.03
CA ARG A 549 -2.66 20.52 15.03
C ARG A 549 -1.20 20.74 14.69
N ILE A 550 -0.43 21.09 15.71
CA ILE A 550 1.03 21.23 15.66
C ILE A 550 1.62 19.92 16.16
N LEU A 551 2.27 19.20 15.26
CA LEU A 551 2.82 17.88 15.52
C LEU A 551 4.33 17.96 15.75
N HIS A 552 4.79 17.29 16.79
CA HIS A 552 6.20 17.20 17.16
C HIS A 552 6.74 15.80 16.85
N ALA A 553 7.95 15.76 16.30
CA ALA A 553 8.73 14.54 16.25
C ALA A 553 9.35 14.25 17.62
N HIS A 554 9.65 12.99 17.88
CA HIS A 554 10.36 12.60 19.10
C HIS A 554 11.75 13.26 19.15
N ARG A 555 12.18 13.78 20.31
CA ARG A 555 13.46 14.49 20.53
C ARG A 555 14.74 13.77 20.05
N LYS A 556 14.68 12.46 19.82
CA LYS A 556 15.80 11.66 19.29
C LYS A 556 15.96 11.82 17.77
N VAL A 557 14.96 12.32 17.07
CA VAL A 557 15.04 12.67 15.64
C VAL A 557 15.67 14.05 15.51
N ARG A 558 17.00 14.12 15.64
CA ARG A 558 17.75 15.38 15.77
C ARG A 558 17.61 16.31 14.55
N SER A 559 17.42 15.76 13.35
CA SER A 559 17.28 16.51 12.09
C SER A 559 16.10 17.49 12.06
N VAL A 560 15.11 17.29 12.93
CA VAL A 560 13.91 18.13 13.05
C VAL A 560 13.78 18.78 14.44
N SER A 561 14.87 18.85 15.20
CA SER A 561 14.88 19.55 16.48
C SER A 561 14.50 21.02 16.32
N GLY A 562 13.57 21.52 17.14
CA GLY A 562 13.05 22.88 17.03
C GLY A 562 12.14 23.11 15.82
N LYS A 563 11.67 22.03 15.17
CA LYS A 563 10.70 22.10 14.08
C LYS A 563 9.42 21.38 14.44
N VAL A 564 8.34 21.78 13.78
CA VAL A 564 7.02 21.17 13.87
C VAL A 564 6.48 20.86 12.48
N ALA A 565 5.53 19.95 12.41
CA ALA A 565 4.72 19.73 11.22
C ALA A 565 3.27 20.12 11.52
N ILE A 566 2.53 20.51 10.48
CA ILE A 566 1.14 20.94 10.60
C ILE A 566 0.23 19.83 10.07
N ALA A 567 -0.88 19.58 10.77
CA ALA A 567 -1.89 18.63 10.33
C ALA A 567 -3.31 19.15 10.60
N ARG A 568 -4.27 18.73 9.78
CA ARG A 568 -5.70 18.98 9.98
C ARG A 568 -6.48 17.75 9.53
N GLY A 569 -7.34 17.22 10.41
CA GLY A 569 -7.96 15.91 10.18
C GLY A 569 -6.89 14.82 9.94
N PRO A 570 -7.08 13.94 8.94
CA PRO A 570 -6.10 12.90 8.59
C PRO A 570 -4.94 13.42 7.72
N LEU A 571 -4.90 14.71 7.34
CA LEU A 571 -3.91 15.26 6.42
C LEU A 571 -2.73 15.89 7.14
N VAL A 572 -1.52 15.52 6.73
CA VAL A 572 -0.28 16.26 6.98
C VAL A 572 -0.13 17.33 5.91
N TYR A 573 0.38 18.50 6.28
CA TYR A 573 0.58 19.63 5.41
C TYR A 573 2.07 19.91 5.17
N CYS A 574 2.39 20.60 4.08
CA CYS A 574 3.73 21.05 3.73
C CYS A 574 3.73 22.45 3.12
N LEU A 575 4.87 23.14 3.23
CA LEU A 575 5.17 24.33 2.45
C LEU A 575 5.70 23.92 1.08
N GLU A 576 5.26 24.59 0.02
CA GLU A 576 5.82 24.48 -1.33
C GLU A 576 6.30 25.85 -1.79
N SER A 577 7.47 25.94 -2.42
CA SER A 577 8.07 27.23 -2.80
C SER A 577 7.21 28.06 -3.75
N ILE A 578 6.31 27.41 -4.49
CA ILE A 578 5.37 28.05 -5.41
C ILE A 578 4.42 28.99 -4.66
N ASP A 579 3.94 28.60 -3.49
CA ASP A 579 2.98 29.39 -2.69
C ASP A 579 3.68 30.32 -1.67
N ASN A 580 5.00 30.24 -1.58
CA ASN A 580 5.81 30.87 -0.53
C ASN A 580 6.99 31.62 -1.16
N SER A 581 6.72 32.36 -2.24
CA SER A 581 7.75 33.07 -3.00
C SER A 581 8.49 34.10 -2.13
N GLY A 582 9.81 34.11 -2.22
CA GLY A 582 10.68 34.98 -1.41
C GLY A 582 10.95 34.48 0.01
N VAL A 583 10.39 33.33 0.42
CA VAL A 583 10.66 32.71 1.72
C VAL A 583 11.60 31.52 1.57
N ASP A 584 12.67 31.47 2.36
CA ASP A 584 13.48 30.24 2.53
C ASP A 584 12.73 29.26 3.44
N LEU A 585 12.10 28.25 2.84
CA LEU A 585 11.29 27.25 3.54
C LEU A 585 12.05 26.53 4.66
N PHE A 586 13.38 26.40 4.55
CA PHE A 586 14.20 25.65 5.51
C PHE A 586 14.71 26.53 6.67
N ALA A 587 14.61 27.85 6.53
CA ALA A 587 14.97 28.85 7.54
C ALA A 587 13.76 29.51 8.20
N ALA A 588 12.61 29.54 7.54
CA ALA A 588 11.37 30.16 8.02
C ALA A 588 11.00 29.71 9.44
N ARG A 589 10.61 30.68 10.28
CA ARG A 589 10.11 30.45 11.63
C ARG A 589 8.64 30.84 11.71
N LEU A 590 7.78 29.86 11.97
CA LEU A 590 6.34 30.01 12.03
C LEU A 590 5.90 30.66 13.34
N ASN A 591 5.12 31.73 13.26
CA ASN A 591 4.26 32.15 14.36
C ASN A 591 3.02 31.25 14.42
N SER A 592 3.07 30.20 15.23
CA SER A 592 2.03 29.17 15.27
C SER A 592 0.63 29.67 15.67
N ALA A 593 0.54 30.80 16.38
CA ALA A 593 -0.74 31.41 16.75
C ALA A 593 -1.48 32.06 15.57
N SER A 594 -0.82 32.21 14.41
CA SER A 594 -1.38 32.82 13.21
C SER A 594 -2.01 31.83 12.23
N LEU A 595 -2.05 30.54 12.57
CA LEU A 595 -2.51 29.49 11.67
C LEU A 595 -4.03 29.53 11.47
N GLU A 596 -4.47 29.62 10.21
CA GLU A 596 -5.89 29.62 9.84
C GLU A 596 -6.14 28.67 8.67
N ALA A 597 -7.24 27.92 8.70
CA ALA A 597 -7.62 27.00 7.63
C ALA A 597 -8.61 27.70 6.71
N GLN A 598 -8.37 27.63 5.40
CA GLN A 598 -9.22 28.25 4.40
C GLN A 598 -9.43 27.32 3.19
N VAL A 599 -10.62 27.39 2.60
CA VAL A 599 -10.91 26.74 1.33
C VAL A 599 -10.19 27.51 0.23
N SER A 600 -9.42 26.80 -0.60
CA SER A 600 -8.66 27.35 -1.71
C SER A 600 -9.28 26.97 -3.04
N GLU A 601 -9.00 27.71 -4.10
CA GLU A 601 -9.32 27.33 -5.48
C GLU A 601 -8.40 26.20 -6.01
N LEU A 602 -7.32 25.88 -5.29
CA LEU A 602 -6.42 24.79 -5.65
C LEU A 602 -7.12 23.42 -5.52
N PHE A 603 -6.87 22.55 -6.50
CA PHE A 603 -7.24 21.12 -6.47
C PHE A 603 -8.70 20.86 -6.08
N ASP A 604 -9.62 21.50 -6.80
CA ASP A 604 -11.08 21.36 -6.64
C ASP A 604 -11.59 21.70 -5.23
N GLY A 605 -11.07 22.76 -4.61
CA GLY A 605 -11.55 23.23 -3.31
C GLY A 605 -10.74 22.74 -2.12
N ALA A 606 -9.47 22.39 -2.29
CA ALA A 606 -8.64 21.87 -1.20
C ALA A 606 -8.54 22.88 -0.04
N VAL A 607 -8.53 22.37 1.19
CA VAL A 607 -8.32 23.21 2.37
C VAL A 607 -6.83 23.45 2.54
N THR A 608 -6.41 24.71 2.38
CA THR A 608 -5.05 25.20 2.69
C THR A 608 -5.00 25.74 4.12
N ILE A 609 -3.79 25.84 4.67
CA ILE A 609 -3.55 26.51 5.95
C ILE A 609 -2.64 27.70 5.69
N THR A 610 -3.06 28.90 6.07
CA THR A 610 -2.22 30.09 6.06
C THR A 610 -1.59 30.30 7.43
N GLY A 611 -0.50 31.04 7.46
CA GLY A 611 0.15 31.49 8.68
C GLY A 611 1.11 32.63 8.37
N ARG A 612 1.85 33.07 9.40
CA ARG A 612 2.87 34.11 9.28
C ARG A 612 4.21 33.61 9.79
N GLU A 613 5.24 33.95 9.05
CA GLU A 613 6.62 33.91 9.52
C GLU A 613 6.84 35.04 10.56
N ILE A 614 7.79 34.88 11.48
CA ILE A 614 8.04 35.86 12.56
C ILE A 614 8.40 37.26 12.02
N SER A 615 9.04 37.37 10.86
CA SER A 615 9.33 38.63 10.16
C SER A 615 8.10 39.27 9.49
N GLY A 616 6.97 38.56 9.43
CA GLY A 616 5.70 39.05 8.91
C GLY A 616 5.31 38.50 7.54
N ALA A 617 6.21 37.78 6.84
CA ALA A 617 5.89 37.13 5.57
C ALA A 617 4.76 36.10 5.73
N GLU A 618 3.86 36.02 4.75
CA GLU A 618 2.79 35.03 4.74
C GLU A 618 3.33 33.65 4.35
N LEU A 619 2.80 32.62 4.99
CA LEU A 619 3.11 31.22 4.72
C LEU A 619 1.84 30.50 4.29
N THR A 620 1.91 29.76 3.20
CA THR A 620 0.81 28.91 2.72
C THR A 620 1.23 27.45 2.74
N PHE A 621 0.49 26.65 3.48
CA PHE A 621 0.63 25.21 3.58
C PHE A 621 -0.46 24.51 2.77
N ILE A 622 -0.06 23.53 1.97
CA ILE A 622 -0.96 22.64 1.23
C ILE A 622 -0.91 21.22 1.81
N PRO A 623 -1.95 20.39 1.62
CA PRO A 623 -1.88 18.97 1.94
C PRO A 623 -0.67 18.30 1.28
N TYR A 624 0.10 17.54 2.04
CA TYR A 624 1.38 16.94 1.62
C TYR A 624 1.25 16.10 0.34
N HIS A 625 0.16 15.36 0.19
CA HIS A 625 -0.04 14.53 -1.00
C HIS A 625 -0.24 15.36 -2.29
N LEU A 626 -0.59 16.65 -2.19
CA LEU A 626 -0.79 17.55 -3.33
C LEU A 626 0.50 18.23 -3.81
N TRP A 627 1.57 18.20 -3.02
CA TRP A 627 2.88 18.72 -3.43
C TRP A 627 3.35 18.07 -4.73
N GLY A 628 4.05 18.81 -5.61
CA GLY A 628 4.70 18.27 -6.81
C GLY A 628 3.76 18.09 -8.01
N ASN A 629 2.59 18.71 -7.98
CA ASN A 629 1.61 18.72 -9.08
C ASN A 629 1.65 20.00 -9.92
N ARG A 630 2.48 20.98 -9.55
CA ARG A 630 2.48 22.34 -10.13
C ARG A 630 3.84 22.73 -10.73
N GLY A 631 4.64 21.72 -11.07
CA GLY A 631 6.00 21.87 -11.58
C GLY A 631 7.09 21.69 -10.50
N PRO A 632 8.36 21.85 -10.89
CA PRO A 632 9.49 21.75 -9.97
C PRO A 632 9.41 22.77 -8.84
N SER A 633 9.59 22.31 -7.61
CA SER A 633 9.47 23.15 -6.41
C SER A 633 10.28 22.61 -5.23
N GLN A 634 10.74 23.50 -4.37
CA GLN A 634 11.18 23.12 -3.04
C GLN A 634 9.97 22.80 -2.16
N MET A 635 10.14 21.88 -1.21
CA MET A 635 9.09 21.52 -0.27
C MET A 635 9.65 21.17 1.11
N SER A 636 8.90 21.53 2.15
CA SER A 636 9.16 21.05 3.51
C SER A 636 7.89 20.76 4.30
N VAL A 637 7.83 19.57 4.90
CA VAL A 637 6.79 19.20 5.90
C VAL A 637 7.08 19.85 7.26
N PHE A 638 8.35 20.11 7.57
CA PHE A 638 8.78 20.61 8.88
C PHE A 638 9.23 22.07 8.81
N VAL A 639 8.59 22.93 9.60
CA VAL A 639 8.91 24.36 9.73
C VAL A 639 9.44 24.65 11.15
N ARG A 640 10.32 25.64 11.29
CA ARG A 640 10.82 26.04 12.62
C ARG A 640 9.73 26.79 13.40
N VAL A 641 9.78 26.72 14.72
CA VAL A 641 8.93 27.51 15.64
C VAL A 641 9.76 28.30 16.62
#